data_AF-A0A2Y9P7Q1-F1
#
_entry.id   AF-A0A2Y9P7Q1-F1
#
_cell.length_a   1.000
_cell.length_b   1.000
_cell.length_c   1.000
_cell.angle_alpha   90.00
_cell.angle_beta   90.00
_cell.angle_gamma   90.00
#
_symmetry.space_group_name_H-M   'P 1'
#
loop_
_entity.id
_entity.type
_entity.pdbx_description
1 polymer ?
#
loop_
_entity_poly.entity_id
_entity_poly.type
_entity_poly.pdbx_seq_one_letter_code
_entity_poly.pdbx_strand_id
1 'polypeptide(L)'
;MDAAEKISVEDEAVDKKIFKDCSKIAFYRRQKQRLSKKSTYRALLDSVTEGKESTRFQIINEAAKVPLLAEVYGIEGNIFRLKINEEAPLKPRYEVPDVLTSKPSTVRLISCSGDTGSLVLANGKGDLKCHITANPFKIDLVSEEEVVMSINSLGQLYFEQLQIPPKQSRATKENEEDTSDDTTQENQEELGLWEEKFRNFVDVKDNGPASIGLDFSLHGFEHVYGIPQHAESHQLKNTSDGDAYRLYNLDVYGYKIHDKMGIYGSVPYLLAHKLGRTLGIFWLNASETLVEINTEPAVKYALTQMGPVAAKEKGRSQTDVHWMSESGIIDVFLLTGPTPSDVFKQYSYLTGTQAMPPLFSLGYHQCRWNYKDEHDVKAVDAGFDEHDIPYDVMWLDIEHTEGKRYFTWDKKRFPNPKRMQELLRSKKRKLVVISDPHIKIDPDYLVYAKAKEQGFFVRNHEGGDFEGVCWPGLSSYLDFTSPKVREWYSSLFAFSVYQGSTDILYIWNDMNEPSVFRGPELTMQKNAIHHGNWEHRELHNIYGFYQQMATAEGLIQRSKGKERPFVLTRSFFAGSQKYGAVWTGDNTAEWSYLKISIPMLLTLSVTGISFCGADVGGFIGNPEAELLVRWYQAGAYQPFFRGHATKNTKRREPWLFGEEHTRLIQEAIRERYALLPYWYSLFYSAHVASQPVMRPLWVEFPDELETFSVEDEYMLGSALLVHPVTEPKATVVDVFLPGSSEVWYDSKTFAHWEGACTVKIPVALDTIPVFQRGGSVVPIKTTIGRSTGCMTDSPYGLWVALSTKGSAVGEFYLDDGHSFQYLHQKQFLHRKFSFTSGVLINSCADKRGHYPSKCVVEQILVLGLKKHPSSVTSHSPDGKAQPVAFTYCAKTSTLNLEKFSLNIGADWKVQIQ
;
A
#
# COMPACT_ATOMS: atom_id res chain seq x y z
N MET A 1 -14.77 -22.73 -39.29
CA MET A 1 -15.80 -21.66 -39.35
C MET A 1 -15.45 -20.69 -38.25
N ASP A 2 -14.74 -19.64 -38.65
CA ASP A 2 -14.19 -18.61 -37.77
C ASP A 2 -15.30 -17.65 -37.31
N ALA A 3 -15.55 -17.64 -36.01
CA ALA A 3 -16.08 -16.48 -35.32
C ALA A 3 -15.08 -16.14 -34.22
N ALA A 4 -14.04 -15.39 -34.57
CA ALA A 4 -13.27 -14.66 -33.58
C ALA A 4 -14.18 -13.58 -33.01
N GLU A 5 -14.95 -13.92 -31.97
CA GLU A 5 -15.65 -12.95 -31.14
C GLU A 5 -14.60 -11.96 -30.62
N LYS A 6 -14.69 -10.72 -31.11
CA LYS A 6 -13.92 -9.61 -30.55
C LYS A 6 -14.38 -9.43 -29.11
N ILE A 7 -13.53 -9.79 -28.15
CA ILE A 7 -13.71 -9.43 -26.74
C ILE A 7 -13.81 -7.89 -26.71
N SER A 8 -14.97 -7.38 -26.32
CA SER A 8 -15.26 -5.95 -26.29
C SER A 8 -15.28 -5.46 -24.86
N VAL A 9 -14.77 -4.25 -24.62
CA VAL A 9 -14.75 -3.56 -23.31
C VAL A 9 -16.18 -3.33 -22.77
N GLU A 10 -17.21 -3.52 -23.61
CA GLU A 10 -18.62 -3.34 -23.22
C GLU A 10 -19.18 -4.53 -22.40
N ASP A 11 -18.46 -5.66 -22.32
CA ASP A 11 -18.85 -6.81 -21.48
C ASP A 11 -18.36 -6.70 -20.01
N GLU A 12 -17.64 -5.63 -19.65
CA GLU A 12 -16.94 -5.49 -18.34
C GLU A 12 -17.70 -4.65 -17.30
N ALA A 13 -18.96 -4.26 -17.54
CA ALA A 13 -19.76 -3.67 -16.47
C ALA A 13 -19.93 -4.67 -15.32
N VAL A 14 -19.68 -4.27 -14.06
CA VAL A 14 -19.72 -5.15 -12.87
C VAL A 14 -21.08 -5.83 -12.72
N ASP A 15 -21.26 -7.00 -13.34
CA ASP A 15 -22.30 -7.92 -12.94
C ASP A 15 -21.86 -8.53 -11.61
N LYS A 16 -22.44 -8.04 -10.51
CA LYS A 16 -22.18 -8.55 -9.14
C LYS A 16 -22.34 -10.07 -9.03
N LYS A 17 -23.04 -10.73 -9.95
CA LYS A 17 -23.17 -12.19 -9.97
C LYS A 17 -21.87 -12.91 -10.30
N ILE A 18 -20.85 -12.20 -10.80
CA ILE A 18 -19.54 -12.76 -11.14
C ILE A 18 -18.69 -12.96 -9.88
N PHE A 19 -18.88 -12.15 -8.83
CA PHE A 19 -18.11 -12.22 -7.59
C PHE A 19 -18.90 -12.89 -6.46
N LYS A 20 -18.21 -13.61 -5.57
CA LYS A 20 -18.81 -14.19 -4.38
C LYS A 20 -19.02 -13.12 -3.32
N ASP A 21 -20.25 -13.02 -2.83
CA ASP A 21 -20.52 -12.46 -1.51
C ASP A 21 -20.18 -13.48 -0.42
N CYS A 22 -20.13 -13.04 0.84
CA CYS A 22 -19.77 -13.91 1.97
C CYS A 22 -20.67 -15.15 2.06
N SER A 23 -21.96 -15.03 1.73
CA SER A 23 -22.89 -16.16 1.75
C SER A 23 -22.54 -17.25 0.74
N LYS A 24 -21.80 -16.94 -0.33
CA LYS A 24 -21.36 -17.90 -1.35
C LYS A 24 -19.99 -18.52 -1.06
N ILE A 25 -19.25 -18.03 -0.08
CA ILE A 25 -17.93 -18.56 0.31
C ILE A 25 -18.10 -19.73 1.29
N ALA A 26 -17.75 -20.95 0.86
CA ALA A 26 -18.02 -22.15 1.64
C ALA A 26 -17.30 -22.18 3.00
N PHE A 27 -16.00 -21.85 3.05
CA PHE A 27 -15.27 -21.87 4.31
C PHE A 27 -15.82 -20.87 5.32
N TYR A 28 -16.21 -19.68 4.88
CA TYR A 28 -16.87 -18.69 5.73
C TYR A 28 -18.16 -19.24 6.34
N ARG A 29 -19.06 -19.80 5.52
CA ARG A 29 -20.29 -20.41 6.01
C ARG A 29 -20.02 -21.47 7.08
N ARG A 30 -19.03 -22.34 6.85
CA ARG A 30 -18.65 -23.40 7.81
C ARG A 30 -18.16 -22.82 9.13
N GLN A 31 -17.29 -21.80 9.10
CA GLN A 31 -16.83 -21.13 10.32
C GLN A 31 -18.03 -20.50 11.04
N LYS A 32 -18.86 -19.71 10.37
CA LYS A 32 -20.05 -19.05 10.97
C LYS A 32 -21.02 -20.04 11.61
N GLN A 33 -21.28 -21.19 11.00
CA GLN A 33 -22.19 -22.20 11.57
C GLN A 33 -21.66 -22.77 12.90
N ARG A 34 -20.34 -22.95 13.04
CA ARG A 34 -19.72 -23.53 14.24
C ARG A 34 -19.45 -22.51 15.37
N LEU A 35 -19.36 -21.21 15.08
CA LEU A 35 -19.16 -20.14 16.07
C LEU A 35 -20.31 -19.96 17.07
N SER A 36 -21.44 -20.66 16.89
CA SER A 36 -22.58 -20.67 17.82
C SER A 36 -22.36 -21.55 19.07
N LYS A 37 -21.23 -22.27 19.18
CA LYS A 37 -20.90 -23.15 20.31
C LYS A 37 -19.74 -22.57 21.14
N LYS A 38 -19.75 -22.76 22.47
CA LYS A 38 -18.62 -22.41 23.36
C LYS A 38 -17.31 -23.03 22.84
N SER A 39 -16.18 -22.33 23.01
CA SER A 39 -14.86 -22.82 22.56
C SER A 39 -14.61 -24.25 23.02
N THR A 40 -14.11 -25.07 22.11
CA THR A 40 -13.79 -26.49 22.36
C THR A 40 -12.29 -26.76 22.45
N TYR A 41 -11.47 -25.70 22.40
CA TYR A 41 -10.01 -25.81 22.43
C TYR A 41 -9.46 -25.60 23.83
N ARG A 42 -8.55 -26.48 24.25
CA ARG A 42 -7.76 -26.33 25.48
C ARG A 42 -6.27 -26.47 25.19
N ALA A 43 -5.43 -25.69 25.87
CA ALA A 43 -3.98 -25.88 25.85
C ALA A 43 -3.57 -26.95 26.86
N LEU A 44 -2.63 -27.81 26.48
CA LEU A 44 -2.05 -28.84 27.32
C LEU A 44 -0.77 -28.29 27.95
N LEU A 45 -0.86 -27.68 29.13
CA LEU A 45 0.29 -27.04 29.78
C LEU A 45 1.41 -28.04 30.14
N ASP A 46 1.08 -29.31 30.34
CA ASP A 46 2.08 -30.37 30.59
C ASP A 46 2.94 -30.69 29.35
N SER A 47 2.51 -30.25 28.15
CA SER A 47 3.26 -30.39 26.90
C SER A 47 4.21 -29.23 26.62
N VAL A 48 4.28 -28.23 27.51
CA VAL A 48 5.08 -27.02 27.30
C VAL A 48 6.55 -27.37 27.20
N THR A 49 7.18 -26.95 26.11
CA THR A 49 8.61 -27.07 25.89
C THR A 49 9.21 -25.69 25.62
N GLU A 50 10.13 -25.27 26.48
CA GLU A 50 10.86 -24.01 26.31
C GLU A 50 12.07 -24.21 25.41
N GLY A 51 11.99 -23.68 24.20
CA GLY A 51 13.13 -23.58 23.29
C GLY A 51 13.95 -22.31 23.52
N LYS A 52 15.07 -22.21 22.81
CA LYS A 52 15.86 -20.96 22.77
C LYS A 52 15.16 -19.85 21.99
N GLU A 53 14.39 -20.21 20.97
CA GLU A 53 13.74 -19.27 20.04
C GLU A 53 12.24 -19.10 20.28
N SER A 54 11.56 -20.17 20.72
CA SER A 54 10.12 -20.18 20.98
C SER A 54 9.75 -21.10 22.13
N THR A 55 8.58 -20.84 22.70
CA THR A 55 7.90 -21.77 23.61
C THR A 55 6.82 -22.50 22.84
N ARG A 56 6.77 -23.82 22.96
CA ARG A 56 5.81 -24.67 22.23
C ARG A 56 4.89 -25.41 23.19
N PHE A 57 3.65 -25.60 22.79
CA PHE A 57 2.69 -26.43 23.53
C PHE A 57 1.60 -26.95 22.59
N GLN A 58 0.94 -28.03 22.98
CA GLN A 58 -0.18 -28.60 22.25
C GLN A 58 -1.50 -27.90 22.62
N ILE A 59 -2.35 -27.70 21.62
CA ILE A 59 -3.76 -27.31 21.78
C ILE A 59 -4.60 -28.47 21.28
N ILE A 60 -5.55 -28.95 22.06
CA ILE A 60 -6.45 -30.04 21.63
C ILE A 60 -7.87 -29.52 21.49
N ASN A 61 -8.52 -29.87 20.38
CA ASN A 61 -9.96 -29.75 20.23
C ASN A 61 -10.63 -30.90 20.98
N GLU A 62 -11.45 -30.62 21.99
CA GLU A 62 -12.09 -31.65 22.81
C GLU A 62 -13.07 -32.53 22.05
N ALA A 63 -13.63 -32.07 20.92
CA ALA A 63 -14.52 -32.85 20.08
C ALA A 63 -13.73 -33.73 19.08
N ALA A 64 -12.78 -33.14 18.36
CA ALA A 64 -12.03 -33.85 17.32
C ALA A 64 -10.86 -34.70 17.86
N LYS A 65 -10.40 -34.43 19.09
CA LYS A 65 -9.27 -35.10 19.77
C LYS A 65 -7.92 -35.06 19.04
N VAL A 66 -7.77 -34.25 18.00
CA VAL A 66 -6.50 -34.09 17.28
C VAL A 66 -5.71 -32.91 17.87
N PRO A 67 -4.42 -33.10 18.17
CA PRO A 67 -3.56 -32.05 18.69
C PRO A 67 -3.08 -31.10 17.58
N LEU A 68 -3.12 -29.81 17.88
CA LEU A 68 -2.44 -28.74 17.16
C LEU A 68 -1.18 -28.36 17.92
N LEU A 69 -0.14 -27.93 17.21
CA LEU A 69 1.06 -27.36 17.78
C LEU A 69 0.96 -25.83 17.76
N ALA A 70 1.07 -25.21 18.93
CA ALA A 70 1.22 -23.76 19.07
C ALA A 70 2.68 -23.42 19.39
N GLU A 71 3.19 -22.39 18.72
CA GLU A 71 4.52 -21.84 18.96
C GLU A 71 4.43 -20.33 19.22
N VAL A 72 4.93 -19.89 20.38
CA VAL A 72 4.97 -18.49 20.78
C VAL A 72 6.41 -17.99 20.73
N TYR A 73 6.63 -16.92 20.00
CA TYR A 73 7.93 -16.27 19.85
C TYR A 73 7.87 -14.85 20.41
N GLY A 74 8.89 -14.48 21.19
CA GLY A 74 9.25 -13.08 21.39
C GLY A 74 10.17 -12.66 20.24
N ILE A 75 9.93 -11.50 19.64
CA ILE A 75 10.73 -10.96 18.55
C ILE A 75 11.24 -9.57 18.98
N GLU A 76 12.46 -9.24 18.56
CA GLU A 76 13.07 -7.94 18.81
C GLU A 76 12.16 -6.78 18.37
N GLY A 77 12.21 -5.68 19.12
CA GLY A 77 11.36 -4.51 18.86
C GLY A 77 9.93 -4.62 19.41
N ASN A 78 9.69 -5.41 20.46
CA ASN A 78 8.38 -5.59 21.11
C ASN A 78 7.31 -6.19 20.19
N ILE A 79 7.68 -7.25 19.48
CA ILE A 79 6.78 -8.00 18.60
C ILE A 79 6.57 -9.39 19.21
N PHE A 80 5.33 -9.85 19.23
CA PHE A 80 5.01 -11.26 19.46
C PHE A 80 4.66 -11.95 18.15
N ARG A 81 5.00 -13.22 18.02
CA ARG A 81 4.48 -14.07 16.95
C ARG A 81 3.85 -15.32 17.52
N LEU A 82 2.67 -15.64 17.04
CA LEU A 82 1.96 -16.89 17.35
C LEU A 82 1.81 -17.68 16.05
N LYS A 83 2.31 -18.91 16.06
CA LYS A 83 2.02 -19.90 15.02
C LYS A 83 1.12 -20.99 15.60
N ILE A 84 0.08 -21.40 14.88
CA ILE A 84 -0.70 -22.61 15.18
C ILE A 84 -0.80 -23.44 13.91
N ASN A 85 -0.41 -24.71 14.02
CA ASN A 85 -0.43 -25.68 12.94
C ASN A 85 -0.89 -27.05 13.45
N GLU A 86 -1.22 -27.98 12.55
CA GLU A 86 -1.38 -29.39 12.93
C GLU A 86 -0.05 -29.94 13.44
N GLU A 87 -0.07 -30.74 14.50
CA GLU A 87 1.16 -31.36 15.02
C GLU A 87 1.71 -32.43 14.05
N ALA A 88 0.82 -33.17 13.41
CA ALA A 88 1.14 -34.21 12.44
C ALA A 88 0.18 -34.16 11.25
N PRO A 89 0.33 -33.17 10.34
CA PRO A 89 -0.57 -33.04 9.21
C PRO A 89 -0.33 -34.14 8.16
N LEU A 90 -1.38 -34.48 7.40
CA LEU A 90 -1.28 -35.41 6.26
C LEU A 90 -0.26 -34.98 5.21
N LYS A 91 -0.12 -33.67 5.02
CA LYS A 91 0.93 -33.00 4.23
C LYS A 91 1.22 -31.63 4.83
N PRO A 92 2.39 -31.03 4.57
CA PRO A 92 2.67 -29.67 5.04
C PRO A 92 1.56 -28.69 4.65
N ARG A 93 1.22 -27.77 5.57
CA ARG A 93 0.38 -26.61 5.27
C ARG A 93 1.24 -25.46 4.76
N TYR A 94 0.63 -24.59 3.96
CA TYR A 94 1.35 -23.47 3.37
C TYR A 94 1.79 -22.46 4.44
N GLU A 95 3.07 -22.13 4.42
CA GLU A 95 3.65 -21.00 5.14
C GLU A 95 4.13 -19.98 4.11
N VAL A 96 3.76 -18.71 4.26
CA VAL A 96 4.03 -17.68 3.26
C VAL A 96 5.54 -17.37 3.17
N PRO A 97 6.21 -17.64 2.03
CA PRO A 97 7.62 -17.33 1.83
C PRO A 97 7.84 -15.90 1.31
N ASP A 98 9.10 -15.45 1.30
CA ASP A 98 9.63 -14.23 0.64
C ASP A 98 9.04 -12.86 1.10
N VAL A 99 7.98 -12.85 1.90
CA VAL A 99 7.39 -11.64 2.52
C VAL A 99 8.27 -11.11 3.64
N LEU A 100 8.66 -11.99 4.57
CA LEU A 100 9.59 -11.65 5.64
C LEU A 100 10.99 -11.42 5.03
N THR A 101 11.59 -10.26 5.28
CA THR A 101 12.89 -9.87 4.70
C THR A 101 14.05 -10.74 5.17
N SER A 102 13.95 -11.26 6.38
CA SER A 102 14.92 -12.15 7.00
C SER A 102 14.25 -12.92 8.14
N LYS A 103 14.92 -13.95 8.66
CA LYS A 103 14.47 -14.62 9.89
C LYS A 103 14.50 -13.59 11.04
N PRO A 104 13.37 -13.25 11.68
CA PRO A 104 13.36 -12.26 12.74
C PRO A 104 14.22 -12.70 13.93
N SER A 105 14.99 -11.77 14.49
CA SER A 105 15.75 -12.01 15.72
C SER A 105 14.80 -12.25 16.88
N THR A 106 14.96 -13.38 17.57
CA THR A 106 14.08 -13.80 18.67
C THR A 106 14.60 -13.33 20.02
N VAL A 107 13.66 -13.03 20.92
CA VAL A 107 13.89 -12.75 22.32
C VAL A 107 13.36 -13.93 23.13
N ARG A 108 14.21 -14.46 24.02
CA ARG A 108 13.81 -15.58 24.87
C ARG A 108 12.66 -15.17 25.79
N LEU A 109 11.56 -15.93 25.72
CA LEU A 109 10.47 -15.86 26.69
C LEU A 109 10.74 -16.89 27.79
N ILE A 110 10.58 -16.47 29.04
CA ILE A 110 10.81 -17.29 30.23
C ILE A 110 9.46 -17.55 30.90
N SER A 111 9.15 -18.80 31.22
CA SER A 111 8.01 -19.14 32.06
C SER A 111 8.18 -18.54 33.46
N CYS A 112 7.24 -17.70 33.83
CA CYS A 112 7.08 -17.19 35.18
C CYS A 112 6.02 -18.02 35.91
N SER A 113 6.06 -18.07 37.26
CA SER A 113 5.10 -18.83 38.07
C SER A 113 3.66 -18.44 37.73
N GLY A 114 2.89 -19.36 37.15
CA GLY A 114 1.44 -19.24 36.94
C GLY A 114 0.68 -20.10 37.95
N ASP A 115 -0.60 -19.75 38.19
CA ASP A 115 -1.52 -20.59 38.95
C ASP A 115 -1.87 -21.87 38.18
N THR A 116 -2.36 -22.91 38.88
CA THR A 116 -2.87 -24.14 38.26
C THR A 116 -3.83 -23.83 37.11
N GLY A 117 -3.45 -24.14 35.87
CA GLY A 117 -4.24 -23.87 34.66
C GLY A 117 -3.85 -22.63 33.86
N SER A 118 -2.75 -21.96 34.22
CA SER A 118 -2.21 -20.81 33.48
C SER A 118 -0.69 -20.90 33.30
N LEU A 119 -0.19 -20.30 32.22
CA LEU A 119 1.24 -20.15 31.93
C LEU A 119 1.53 -18.68 31.60
N VAL A 120 2.51 -18.08 32.26
CA VAL A 120 2.93 -16.69 31.98
C VAL A 120 4.30 -16.73 31.31
N LEU A 121 4.37 -16.22 30.08
CA LEU A 121 5.61 -16.04 29.34
C LEU A 121 6.00 -14.57 29.36
N ALA A 122 7.19 -14.25 29.86
CA ALA A 122 7.71 -12.88 29.88
C ALA A 122 9.06 -12.80 29.17
N ASN A 123 9.34 -11.67 28.53
CA ASN A 123 10.70 -11.39 28.08
C ASN A 123 11.62 -11.08 29.29
N GLY A 124 12.93 -11.08 29.08
CA GLY A 124 13.89 -10.83 30.16
C GLY A 124 13.79 -9.45 30.84
N LYS A 125 13.08 -8.48 30.24
CA LYS A 125 12.85 -7.14 30.80
C LYS A 125 11.54 -7.03 31.59
N GLY A 126 10.60 -7.96 31.38
CA GLY A 126 9.30 -8.01 32.05
C GLY A 126 8.27 -6.97 31.59
N ASP A 127 8.62 -6.13 30.62
CA ASP A 127 7.73 -5.11 30.01
C ASP A 127 6.69 -5.73 29.06
N LEU A 128 6.97 -6.94 28.58
CA LEU A 128 6.13 -7.67 27.66
C LEU A 128 5.79 -9.06 28.23
N LYS A 129 4.50 -9.30 28.52
CA LYS A 129 4.01 -10.55 29.10
C LYS A 129 2.88 -11.14 28.26
N CYS A 130 2.87 -12.46 28.17
CA CYS A 130 1.87 -13.26 27.47
C CYS A 130 1.29 -14.26 28.48
N HIS A 131 0.03 -14.08 28.83
CA HIS A 131 -0.70 -14.91 29.79
C HIS A 131 -1.55 -15.94 29.03
N ILE A 132 -1.18 -17.20 29.10
CA ILE A 132 -1.85 -18.31 28.44
C ILE A 132 -2.78 -18.98 29.45
N THR A 133 -4.08 -18.93 29.19
CA THR A 133 -5.11 -19.66 29.94
C THR A 133 -5.37 -21.00 29.25
N ALA A 134 -5.40 -22.09 30.00
CA ALA A 134 -5.49 -23.43 29.42
C ALA A 134 -6.90 -23.81 28.95
N ASN A 135 -7.94 -23.54 29.73
CA ASN A 135 -9.31 -23.99 29.44
C ASN A 135 -10.37 -22.93 29.81
N PRO A 136 -11.07 -22.32 28.83
CA PRO A 136 -10.80 -22.42 27.39
C PRO A 136 -9.43 -21.84 27.03
N PHE A 137 -8.83 -22.31 25.93
CA PHE A 137 -7.57 -21.76 25.45
C PHE A 137 -7.72 -20.27 25.13
N LYS A 138 -6.87 -19.43 25.73
CA LYS A 138 -6.87 -17.97 25.52
C LYS A 138 -5.46 -17.43 25.76
N ILE A 139 -5.07 -16.39 25.04
CA ILE A 139 -3.82 -15.67 25.29
C ILE A 139 -4.13 -14.20 25.55
N ASP A 140 -3.65 -13.64 26.66
CA ASP A 140 -3.70 -12.21 26.95
C ASP A 140 -2.30 -11.60 26.81
N LEU A 141 -2.18 -10.60 25.93
CA LEU A 141 -0.99 -9.76 25.84
C LEU A 141 -1.09 -8.62 26.85
N VAL A 142 -0.12 -8.58 27.76
CA VAL A 142 -0.04 -7.59 28.83
C VAL A 142 1.17 -6.71 28.62
N SER A 143 0.94 -5.40 28.58
CA SER A 143 1.95 -4.36 28.49
C SER A 143 1.72 -3.36 29.62
N GLU A 144 2.75 -3.11 30.44
CA GLU A 144 2.69 -2.18 31.58
C GLU A 144 1.50 -2.45 32.53
N GLU A 145 1.22 -3.73 32.80
CA GLU A 145 0.10 -4.22 33.64
C GLU A 145 -1.32 -4.08 33.04
N GLU A 146 -1.47 -3.52 31.84
CA GLU A 146 -2.73 -3.49 31.08
C GLU A 146 -2.80 -4.65 30.09
N VAL A 147 -3.92 -5.37 30.04
CA VAL A 147 -4.24 -6.29 28.94
C VAL A 147 -4.60 -5.44 27.72
N VAL A 148 -3.71 -5.38 26.74
CA VAL A 148 -3.91 -4.56 25.53
C VAL A 148 -4.65 -5.31 24.43
N MET A 149 -4.50 -6.63 24.39
CA MET A 149 -5.09 -7.49 23.39
C MET A 149 -5.31 -8.89 23.98
N SER A 150 -6.47 -9.48 23.69
CA SER A 150 -6.72 -10.90 23.94
C SER A 150 -6.83 -11.65 22.61
N ILE A 151 -6.35 -12.88 22.58
CA ILE A 151 -6.41 -13.80 21.45
C ILE A 151 -7.30 -14.97 21.89
N ASN A 152 -8.26 -15.33 21.04
CA ASN A 152 -9.25 -16.38 21.30
C ASN A 152 -10.13 -16.10 22.54
N SER A 153 -10.37 -14.83 22.88
CA SER A 153 -11.25 -14.43 23.99
C SER A 153 -12.72 -14.76 23.74
N LEU A 154 -13.14 -14.70 22.48
CA LEU A 154 -14.48 -15.08 22.05
C LEU A 154 -14.59 -16.59 21.74
N GLY A 155 -13.46 -17.31 21.78
CA GLY A 155 -13.43 -18.75 21.60
C GLY A 155 -13.61 -19.20 20.14
N GLN A 156 -13.26 -18.33 19.18
CA GLN A 156 -13.50 -18.49 17.75
C GLN A 156 -12.31 -19.11 17.01
N LEU A 157 -11.26 -19.57 17.72
CA LEU A 157 -10.23 -20.42 17.14
C LEU A 157 -10.89 -21.56 16.36
N TYR A 158 -10.60 -21.62 15.07
CA TYR A 158 -11.14 -22.58 14.15
C TYR A 158 -10.01 -23.17 13.31
N PHE A 159 -10.01 -24.49 13.15
CA PHE A 159 -8.96 -25.19 12.44
C PHE A 159 -9.52 -26.46 11.82
N GLU A 160 -9.73 -26.46 10.51
CA GLU A 160 -10.14 -27.66 9.75
C GLU A 160 -8.91 -28.48 9.43
N GLN A 161 -8.83 -29.71 9.92
CA GLN A 161 -7.72 -30.61 9.61
C GLN A 161 -7.81 -31.12 8.17
N LEU A 162 -6.65 -31.39 7.57
CA LEU A 162 -6.60 -32.05 6.27
C LEU A 162 -7.19 -33.45 6.38
N GLN A 163 -7.97 -33.85 5.36
CA GLN A 163 -8.66 -35.13 5.34
C GLN A 163 -8.36 -35.89 4.04
N ILE A 164 -8.43 -37.22 4.11
CA ILE A 164 -8.33 -38.09 2.92
C ILE A 164 -9.73 -38.20 2.28
N PRO A 165 -9.86 -38.06 0.95
CA PRO A 165 -11.15 -38.17 0.27
C PRO A 165 -11.91 -39.47 0.58
N PRO A 166 -13.26 -39.43 0.71
CA PRO A 166 -14.08 -40.60 1.05
C PRO A 166 -13.98 -41.77 0.07
N LYS A 167 -13.65 -41.51 -1.21
CA LYS A 167 -13.47 -42.56 -2.23
C LYS A 167 -12.18 -43.37 -2.03
N GLN A 168 -11.15 -42.80 -1.39
CA GLN A 168 -9.91 -43.51 -1.06
C GLN A 168 -9.97 -44.23 0.30
N SER A 169 -10.80 -43.74 1.24
CA SER A 169 -10.99 -44.40 2.54
C SER A 169 -11.74 -45.73 2.43
N ARG A 170 -12.65 -45.89 1.45
CA ARG A 170 -13.33 -47.17 1.17
C ARG A 170 -12.41 -48.24 0.58
N ALA A 171 -11.38 -47.87 -0.17
CA ALA A 171 -10.41 -48.82 -0.73
C ALA A 171 -9.40 -49.34 0.32
N THR A 172 -9.28 -48.67 1.47
CA THR A 172 -8.38 -49.03 2.57
C THR A 172 -9.08 -49.68 3.75
N LYS A 173 -10.42 -49.68 3.80
CA LYS A 173 -11.25 -50.32 4.82
C LYS A 173 -12.15 -51.40 4.19
N GLU A 174 -11.56 -52.50 3.74
CA GLU A 174 -12.32 -53.74 3.45
C GLU A 174 -12.47 -54.66 4.68
N ASN A 175 -12.03 -54.25 5.87
CA ASN A 175 -12.30 -54.97 7.11
C ASN A 175 -12.49 -53.99 8.27
N GLU A 176 -13.74 -53.62 8.57
CA GLU A 176 -14.29 -53.43 9.92
C GLU A 176 -15.68 -52.78 9.81
N GLU A 177 -16.69 -53.45 10.38
CA GLU A 177 -18.09 -53.01 10.42
C GLU A 177 -18.30 -51.80 11.36
N ASP A 178 -19.11 -50.87 10.85
CA ASP A 178 -19.92 -49.82 11.48
C ASP A 178 -19.57 -49.27 12.88
N THR A 179 -19.44 -47.94 12.96
CA THR A 179 -20.16 -47.09 13.94
C THR A 179 -20.16 -45.60 13.53
N SER A 180 -21.36 -45.12 13.19
CA SER A 180 -21.95 -43.76 13.32
C SER A 180 -21.04 -42.51 13.38
N ASP A 181 -21.09 -41.66 12.34
CA ASP A 181 -21.78 -40.35 12.33
C ASP A 181 -21.72 -39.77 10.89
N ASP A 182 -22.58 -40.27 9.99
CA ASP A 182 -22.47 -39.99 8.56
C ASP A 182 -23.28 -38.73 8.20
N THR A 183 -22.60 -37.60 7.98
CA THR A 183 -23.19 -36.45 7.28
C THR A 183 -23.72 -36.92 5.93
N THR A 184 -25.03 -36.78 5.69
CA THR A 184 -25.65 -37.14 4.40
C THR A 184 -24.94 -36.44 3.24
N GLN A 185 -24.91 -37.07 2.06
CA GLN A 185 -24.26 -36.52 0.86
C GLN A 185 -24.77 -35.11 0.51
N GLU A 186 -26.07 -34.84 0.74
CA GLU A 186 -26.68 -33.51 0.60
C GLU A 186 -26.06 -32.46 1.54
N ASN A 187 -25.79 -32.82 2.81
CA ASN A 187 -25.13 -31.93 3.77
C ASN A 187 -23.67 -31.63 3.39
N GLN A 188 -22.96 -32.60 2.78
CA GLN A 188 -21.57 -32.39 2.34
C GLN A 188 -21.47 -31.42 1.16
N GLU A 189 -22.44 -31.49 0.22
CA GLU A 189 -22.54 -30.57 -0.91
C GLU A 189 -22.93 -29.15 -0.46
N GLU A 190 -23.86 -29.01 0.49
CA GLU A 190 -24.26 -27.71 1.05
C GLU A 190 -23.09 -26.98 1.77
N LEU A 191 -22.28 -27.74 2.51
CA LEU A 191 -21.11 -27.26 3.24
C LEU A 191 -19.87 -27.04 2.35
N GLY A 192 -19.90 -27.49 1.09
CA GLY A 192 -18.81 -27.36 0.14
C GLY A 192 -17.49 -27.95 0.64
N LEU A 193 -17.55 -29.15 1.26
CA LEU A 193 -16.40 -29.78 1.92
C LEU A 193 -15.34 -30.27 0.92
N TRP A 194 -15.80 -30.91 -0.17
CA TRP A 194 -14.93 -31.57 -1.16
C TRP A 194 -15.04 -30.93 -2.53
N GLU A 195 -16.24 -30.50 -2.90
CA GLU A 195 -16.51 -29.78 -4.14
C GLU A 195 -17.29 -28.51 -3.82
N GLU A 196 -16.94 -27.41 -4.45
CA GLU A 196 -17.68 -26.15 -4.36
C GLU A 196 -18.04 -25.67 -5.76
N LYS A 197 -19.35 -25.50 -6.01
CA LYS A 197 -19.85 -25.01 -7.29
C LYS A 197 -20.04 -23.51 -7.22
N PHE A 198 -19.44 -22.79 -8.17
CA PHE A 198 -19.69 -21.36 -8.36
C PHE A 198 -19.94 -21.10 -9.83
N ARG A 199 -21.20 -20.77 -10.16
CA ARG A 199 -21.68 -20.68 -11.54
C ARG A 199 -21.40 -22.00 -12.28
N ASN A 200 -20.65 -21.95 -13.37
CA ASN A 200 -20.24 -23.11 -14.17
C ASN A 200 -18.91 -23.73 -13.72
N PHE A 201 -18.26 -23.21 -12.67
CA PHE A 201 -17.00 -23.73 -12.16
C PHE A 201 -17.24 -24.70 -11.01
N VAL A 202 -16.51 -25.81 -11.04
CA VAL A 202 -16.47 -26.78 -9.95
C VAL A 202 -15.05 -26.75 -9.37
N ASP A 203 -14.93 -26.26 -8.15
CA ASP A 203 -13.70 -26.29 -7.39
C ASP A 203 -13.59 -27.61 -6.63
N VAL A 204 -12.66 -28.47 -7.03
CA VAL A 204 -12.37 -29.75 -6.34
C VAL A 204 -11.26 -29.52 -5.32
N LYS A 205 -11.52 -29.90 -4.07
CA LYS A 205 -10.61 -29.78 -2.93
C LYS A 205 -10.02 -31.15 -2.60
N ASP A 206 -8.86 -31.47 -3.17
CA ASP A 206 -8.21 -32.77 -3.01
C ASP A 206 -7.95 -33.15 -1.54
N ASN A 207 -7.79 -32.15 -0.69
CA ASN A 207 -7.44 -32.31 0.72
C ASN A 207 -8.62 -31.99 1.65
N GLY A 208 -9.81 -31.82 1.07
CA GLY A 208 -11.03 -31.43 1.77
C GLY A 208 -10.95 -30.01 2.35
N PRO A 209 -11.74 -29.72 3.40
CA PRO A 209 -11.76 -28.41 4.04
C PRO A 209 -10.48 -28.16 4.85
N ALA A 210 -9.85 -27.00 4.67
CA ALA A 210 -8.56 -26.67 5.30
C ALA A 210 -8.54 -25.28 5.97
N SER A 211 -9.69 -24.65 6.20
CA SER A 211 -9.72 -23.27 6.68
C SER A 211 -9.32 -23.13 8.14
N ILE A 212 -8.81 -21.95 8.45
CA ILE A 212 -8.35 -21.54 9.77
C ILE A 212 -9.04 -20.25 10.18
N GLY A 213 -9.21 -20.02 11.47
CA GLY A 213 -9.78 -18.78 11.99
C GLY A 213 -9.32 -18.48 13.41
N LEU A 214 -9.24 -17.19 13.75
CA LEU A 214 -8.82 -16.73 15.07
C LEU A 214 -9.36 -15.32 15.37
N ASP A 215 -9.92 -15.15 16.57
CA ASP A 215 -10.38 -13.85 17.06
C ASP A 215 -9.34 -13.13 17.93
N PHE A 216 -9.42 -11.80 17.88
CA PHE A 216 -8.64 -10.87 18.67
C PHE A 216 -9.58 -9.82 19.27
N SER A 217 -9.52 -9.62 20.58
CA SER A 217 -10.21 -8.51 21.26
C SER A 217 -9.22 -7.40 21.60
N LEU A 218 -9.46 -6.20 21.06
CA LEU A 218 -8.64 -5.01 21.22
C LEU A 218 -9.23 -4.12 22.33
N HIS A 219 -8.64 -4.16 23.52
CA HIS A 219 -9.21 -3.53 24.71
C HIS A 219 -9.01 -2.01 24.74
N GLY A 220 -10.11 -1.27 24.80
CA GLY A 220 -10.14 0.20 24.80
C GLY A 220 -9.93 0.83 23.42
N PHE A 221 -9.90 0.04 22.36
CA PHE A 221 -9.78 0.53 20.98
C PHE A 221 -11.17 0.64 20.34
N GLU A 222 -11.41 1.75 19.65
CA GLU A 222 -12.63 1.99 18.83
C GLU A 222 -12.29 2.28 17.36
N HIS A 223 -11.01 2.56 17.08
CA HIS A 223 -10.54 3.01 15.77
C HIS A 223 -9.55 1.98 15.24
N VAL A 224 -9.94 1.31 14.15
CA VAL A 224 -9.13 0.32 13.45
C VAL A 224 -9.01 0.70 11.97
N TYR A 225 -7.85 0.42 11.39
CA TYR A 225 -7.45 0.82 10.04
C TYR A 225 -6.67 -0.30 9.36
N GLY A 226 -6.44 -0.18 8.05
CA GLY A 226 -5.57 -1.10 7.31
C GLY A 226 -6.36 -2.06 6.43
N ILE A 227 -5.85 -3.29 6.32
CA ILE A 227 -6.38 -4.35 5.44
C ILE A 227 -6.75 -3.90 4.02
N PRO A 228 -5.93 -3.08 3.32
CA PRO A 228 -6.23 -2.74 1.94
C PRO A 228 -6.20 -4.00 1.05
N GLN A 229 -6.88 -4.02 -0.09
CA GLN A 229 -7.47 -2.87 -0.77
C GLN A 229 -9.00 -2.95 -0.85
N HIS A 230 -9.67 -1.92 -0.33
CA HIS A 230 -11.11 -1.72 -0.41
C HIS A 230 -11.39 -0.27 -0.79
N ALA A 231 -12.45 -0.04 -1.55
CA ALA A 231 -12.94 1.29 -1.84
C ALA A 231 -13.88 1.76 -0.71
N GLU A 232 -13.33 1.90 0.50
CA GLU A 232 -14.09 2.22 1.72
C GLU A 232 -13.38 3.32 2.53
N SER A 233 -14.04 3.81 3.58
CA SER A 233 -13.47 4.73 4.57
C SER A 233 -12.14 4.24 5.14
N HIS A 234 -11.29 5.19 5.54
CA HIS A 234 -9.99 4.90 6.13
C HIS A 234 -10.13 4.16 7.47
N GLN A 235 -11.04 4.65 8.33
CA GLN A 235 -11.48 3.91 9.52
C GLN A 235 -12.40 2.77 9.08
N LEU A 236 -12.03 1.53 9.43
CA LEU A 236 -12.81 0.35 9.06
C LEU A 236 -14.17 0.36 9.79
N LYS A 237 -15.20 -0.11 9.09
CA LYS A 237 -16.57 -0.20 9.60
C LYS A 237 -16.83 -1.55 10.25
N ASN A 238 -17.86 -1.61 11.09
CA ASN A 238 -18.37 -2.88 11.59
C ASN A 238 -18.94 -3.74 10.43
N THR A 239 -18.84 -5.06 10.58
CA THR A 239 -19.30 -6.07 9.62
C THR A 239 -20.62 -6.73 10.06
N SER A 240 -21.38 -6.07 10.94
CA SER A 240 -22.68 -6.56 11.44
C SER A 240 -23.80 -6.53 10.39
N ASP A 241 -23.56 -5.89 9.25
CA ASP A 241 -24.42 -5.88 8.07
C ASP A 241 -24.38 -7.20 7.26
N GLY A 242 -23.52 -8.14 7.63
CA GLY A 242 -23.47 -9.49 7.07
C GLY A 242 -22.31 -9.74 6.11
N ASP A 243 -21.60 -8.69 5.69
CA ASP A 243 -20.43 -8.78 4.82
C ASP A 243 -19.14 -8.47 5.58
N ALA A 244 -18.20 -9.43 5.55
CA ALA A 244 -16.84 -9.29 6.05
C ALA A 244 -15.95 -8.56 5.03
N TYR A 245 -14.88 -7.93 5.48
CA TYR A 245 -13.84 -7.43 4.58
C TYR A 245 -13.15 -8.61 3.91
N ARG A 246 -13.09 -8.60 2.57
CA ARG A 246 -12.50 -9.70 1.79
C ARG A 246 -11.14 -9.31 1.24
N LEU A 247 -10.14 -10.14 1.49
CA LEU A 247 -8.78 -10.06 0.97
C LEU A 247 -8.59 -11.20 -0.03
N TYR A 248 -8.89 -10.91 -1.28
CA TYR A 248 -8.72 -11.79 -2.43
C TYR A 248 -8.50 -10.91 -3.65
N ASN A 249 -7.32 -11.01 -4.27
CA ASN A 249 -6.90 -10.12 -5.35
C ASN A 249 -7.74 -10.40 -6.62
N LEU A 250 -8.57 -9.45 -7.02
CA LEU A 250 -9.57 -9.61 -8.07
C LEU A 250 -9.53 -8.43 -9.04
N ASP A 251 -9.77 -8.75 -10.32
CA ASP A 251 -9.96 -7.76 -11.36
C ASP A 251 -11.41 -7.24 -11.33
N VAL A 252 -11.62 -6.15 -10.59
CA VAL A 252 -12.94 -5.55 -10.39
C VAL A 252 -13.05 -4.25 -11.18
N TYR A 253 -13.18 -4.35 -12.50
CA TYR A 253 -13.35 -3.20 -13.40
C TYR A 253 -14.48 -2.26 -12.92
N GLY A 254 -14.20 -0.99 -12.65
CA GLY A 254 -15.23 -0.05 -12.20
C GLY A 254 -15.83 -0.41 -10.84
N TYR A 255 -14.98 -0.83 -9.92
CA TYR A 255 -15.34 -1.27 -8.57
C TYR A 255 -16.29 -0.28 -7.87
N LYS A 256 -17.24 -0.81 -7.11
CA LYS A 256 -18.14 0.01 -6.30
C LYS A 256 -17.41 0.62 -5.10
N ILE A 257 -17.76 1.85 -4.73
CA ILE A 257 -17.31 2.50 -3.50
C ILE A 257 -18.25 2.21 -2.31
N HIS A 258 -17.73 2.35 -1.09
CA HIS A 258 -18.36 1.92 0.15
C HIS A 258 -18.78 0.44 0.07
N ASP A 259 -17.80 -0.39 -0.28
CA ASP A 259 -17.95 -1.82 -0.46
C ASP A 259 -16.75 -2.55 0.17
N LYS A 260 -17.04 -3.62 0.91
CA LYS A 260 -16.06 -4.45 1.64
C LYS A 260 -15.46 -5.55 0.78
N MET A 261 -15.89 -5.65 -0.48
CA MET A 261 -15.31 -6.53 -1.48
C MET A 261 -13.86 -6.15 -1.77
N GLY A 262 -12.96 -7.14 -1.71
CA GLY A 262 -11.57 -6.96 -2.12
C GLY A 262 -11.47 -6.62 -3.61
N ILE A 263 -10.53 -5.74 -3.94
CA ILE A 263 -10.20 -5.40 -5.32
C ILE A 263 -8.82 -5.99 -5.65
N TYR A 264 -7.85 -5.23 -6.13
CA TYR A 264 -6.69 -5.79 -6.83
C TYR A 264 -5.56 -6.32 -5.92
N GLY A 265 -5.43 -5.80 -4.70
CA GLY A 265 -4.33 -6.14 -3.79
C GLY A 265 -4.79 -6.38 -2.36
N SER A 266 -3.96 -7.08 -1.58
CA SER A 266 -4.26 -7.50 -0.22
C SER A 266 -3.06 -7.34 0.71
N VAL A 267 -3.14 -6.48 1.72
CA VAL A 267 -2.15 -6.42 2.81
C VAL A 267 -2.86 -6.83 4.11
N PRO A 268 -2.69 -8.07 4.60
CA PRO A 268 -3.41 -8.58 5.78
C PRO A 268 -2.83 -8.02 7.10
N TYR A 269 -2.85 -6.71 7.22
CA TYR A 269 -2.29 -5.94 8.32
C TYR A 269 -3.32 -4.91 8.81
N LEU A 270 -3.74 -5.06 10.06
CA LEU A 270 -4.68 -4.16 10.73
C LEU A 270 -3.94 -3.35 11.80
N LEU A 271 -4.23 -2.05 11.87
CA LEU A 271 -3.80 -1.15 12.94
C LEU A 271 -4.98 -0.83 13.85
N ALA A 272 -4.71 -0.68 15.14
CA ALA A 272 -5.69 -0.21 16.12
C ALA A 272 -5.11 1.00 16.86
N HIS A 273 -5.87 2.07 16.98
CA HIS A 273 -5.42 3.31 17.64
C HIS A 273 -6.40 3.78 18.71
N LYS A 274 -5.81 4.22 19.84
CA LYS A 274 -6.46 4.95 20.91
C LYS A 274 -5.49 6.01 21.43
N LEU A 275 -5.98 6.96 22.22
CA LEU A 275 -5.10 7.95 22.87
C LEU A 275 -3.93 7.27 23.60
N GLY A 276 -2.71 7.70 23.30
CA GLY A 276 -1.49 7.18 23.90
C GLY A 276 -1.06 5.76 23.48
N ARG A 277 -1.78 5.07 22.58
CA ARG A 277 -1.40 3.71 22.14
C ARG A 277 -1.86 3.35 20.72
N THR A 278 -0.94 2.74 19.97
CA THR A 278 -1.19 2.09 18.67
C THR A 278 -0.71 0.65 18.74
N LEU A 279 -1.51 -0.27 18.18
CA LEU A 279 -1.18 -1.68 18.03
C LEU A 279 -1.29 -2.09 16.56
N GLY A 280 -0.72 -3.25 16.23
CA GLY A 280 -0.88 -3.87 14.93
C GLY A 280 -1.07 -5.38 15.00
N ILE A 281 -1.91 -5.92 14.11
CA ILE A 281 -2.08 -7.36 13.86
C ILE A 281 -1.70 -7.61 12.41
N PHE A 282 -0.60 -8.32 12.19
CA PHE A 282 -0.20 -8.76 10.86
C PHE A 282 -0.42 -10.27 10.72
N TRP A 283 -1.48 -10.62 9.97
CA TRP A 283 -1.90 -11.99 9.69
C TRP A 283 -1.20 -12.50 8.42
N LEU A 284 -0.12 -13.26 8.58
CA LEU A 284 0.72 -13.72 7.47
C LEU A 284 0.09 -14.94 6.78
N ASN A 285 -0.94 -14.71 5.96
CA ASN A 285 -1.60 -15.74 5.17
C ASN A 285 -1.91 -15.22 3.75
N ALA A 286 -1.59 -16.02 2.73
CA ALA A 286 -1.71 -15.64 1.31
C ALA A 286 -2.96 -16.21 0.61
N SER A 287 -3.78 -17.00 1.32
CA SER A 287 -5.05 -17.50 0.80
C SER A 287 -6.16 -16.45 0.89
N GLU A 288 -7.31 -16.74 0.29
CA GLU A 288 -8.52 -15.95 0.47
C GLU A 288 -8.80 -15.75 1.96
N THR A 289 -8.90 -14.50 2.39
CA THR A 289 -9.06 -14.15 3.80
C THR A 289 -10.26 -13.22 3.99
N LEU A 290 -11.06 -13.48 5.02
CA LEU A 290 -12.19 -12.66 5.44
C LEU A 290 -11.93 -12.12 6.85
N VAL A 291 -12.30 -10.86 7.07
CA VAL A 291 -12.10 -10.17 8.35
C VAL A 291 -13.43 -9.58 8.82
N GLU A 292 -13.95 -10.10 9.92
CA GLU A 292 -15.09 -9.51 10.63
C GLU A 292 -14.61 -8.53 11.69
N ILE A 293 -15.30 -7.41 11.82
CA ILE A 293 -15.00 -6.35 12.78
C ILE A 293 -16.28 -6.01 13.53
N ASN A 294 -16.21 -6.06 14.86
CA ASN A 294 -17.29 -5.65 15.74
C ASN A 294 -16.76 -4.73 16.84
N THR A 295 -17.03 -3.43 16.71
CA THR A 295 -16.68 -2.43 17.71
C THR A 295 -17.87 -2.16 18.63
N GLU A 296 -17.70 -2.42 19.92
CA GLU A 296 -18.60 -1.99 20.98
C GLU A 296 -18.15 -0.63 21.54
N PRO A 297 -18.94 0.44 21.36
CA PRO A 297 -18.57 1.77 21.82
C PRO A 297 -18.67 1.88 23.36
N ALA A 298 -17.88 2.78 23.96
CA ALA A 298 -17.85 3.01 25.40
C ALA A 298 -19.20 3.48 26.01
N VAL A 299 -20.15 3.96 25.19
CA VAL A 299 -21.47 4.45 25.63
C VAL A 299 -22.58 3.65 24.95
N LYS A 300 -23.30 2.82 25.72
CA LYS A 300 -24.54 2.15 25.26
C LYS A 300 -25.75 3.01 25.62
N TYR A 301 -26.55 3.40 24.62
CA TYR A 301 -27.87 4.01 24.86
C TYR A 301 -28.92 2.89 24.98
N ALA A 302 -29.42 2.62 26.18
CA ALA A 302 -30.55 1.72 26.37
C ALA A 302 -31.87 2.49 26.20
N LEU A 303 -32.71 2.10 25.23
CA LEU A 303 -34.10 2.53 25.15
C LEU A 303 -34.93 1.71 26.15
N THR A 304 -35.43 2.33 27.22
CA THR A 304 -36.42 1.71 28.11
C THR A 304 -37.84 1.99 27.61
N GLN A 305 -38.75 1.01 27.77
CA GLN A 305 -40.18 1.13 27.39
C GLN A 305 -40.99 2.20 28.16
N MET A 306 -40.34 3.06 28.96
CA MET A 306 -40.97 4.20 29.63
C MET A 306 -40.08 5.45 29.55
N GLY A 307 -40.16 6.18 28.43
CA GLY A 307 -39.64 7.55 28.28
C GLY A 307 -38.11 7.72 28.33
N PRO A 308 -37.60 8.93 28.00
CA PRO A 308 -36.16 9.19 27.94
C PRO A 308 -35.61 9.54 29.32
N VAL A 309 -35.17 8.53 30.07
CA VAL A 309 -34.21 8.71 31.16
C VAL A 309 -33.04 7.75 30.89
N ALA A 310 -32.06 8.24 30.11
CA ALA A 310 -30.89 7.46 29.73
C ALA A 310 -29.96 7.27 30.94
N ALA A 311 -29.94 6.08 31.52
CA ALA A 311 -28.87 5.65 32.39
C ALA A 311 -27.59 5.46 31.53
N LYS A 312 -26.54 6.24 31.84
CA LYS A 312 -25.21 6.09 31.21
C LYS A 312 -24.48 4.92 31.86
N GLU A 313 -24.54 3.72 31.28
CA GLU A 313 -23.53 2.71 31.57
C GLU A 313 -22.25 3.05 30.82
N LYS A 314 -21.21 3.45 31.55
CA LYS A 314 -19.85 3.56 31.02
C LYS A 314 -19.30 2.13 30.84
N GLY A 315 -19.37 1.61 29.63
CA GLY A 315 -18.63 0.40 29.24
C GLY A 315 -17.16 0.74 28.97
N ARG A 316 -16.28 -0.27 29.02
CA ARG A 316 -14.97 -0.17 28.36
C ARG A 316 -15.19 -0.46 26.88
N SER A 317 -14.71 0.41 26.00
CA SER A 317 -14.76 0.18 24.57
C SER A 317 -13.91 -1.02 24.19
N GLN A 318 -14.31 -1.74 23.14
CA GLN A 318 -13.58 -2.91 22.64
C GLN A 318 -13.89 -3.08 21.16
N THR A 319 -12.88 -3.40 20.37
CA THR A 319 -13.05 -3.88 18.99
C THR A 319 -12.65 -5.35 18.93
N ASP A 320 -13.58 -6.20 18.53
CA ASP A 320 -13.31 -7.59 18.21
C ASP A 320 -13.07 -7.76 16.72
N VAL A 321 -12.00 -8.48 16.37
CA VAL A 321 -11.62 -8.77 14.99
C VAL A 321 -11.47 -10.27 14.83
N HIS A 322 -12.16 -10.84 13.85
CA HIS A 322 -12.10 -12.27 13.55
C HIS A 322 -11.57 -12.50 12.14
N TRP A 323 -10.41 -13.14 12.05
CA TRP A 323 -9.73 -13.46 10.79
C TRP A 323 -10.04 -14.89 10.39
N MET A 324 -10.36 -15.11 9.11
CA MET A 324 -10.69 -16.43 8.56
C MET A 324 -10.00 -16.60 7.21
N SER A 325 -9.13 -17.59 7.08
CA SER A 325 -8.42 -17.87 5.82
C SER A 325 -8.77 -19.26 5.30
N GLU A 326 -8.84 -19.42 3.99
CA GLU A 326 -9.24 -20.68 3.35
C GLU A 326 -8.26 -21.83 3.58
N SER A 327 -6.95 -21.54 3.66
CA SER A 327 -5.89 -22.54 3.80
C SER A 327 -4.67 -21.97 4.55
N GLY A 328 -3.59 -22.75 4.60
CA GLY A 328 -2.34 -22.40 5.28
C GLY A 328 -2.39 -22.62 6.80
N ILE A 329 -1.47 -21.97 7.50
CA ILE A 329 -1.37 -21.98 8.96
C ILE A 329 -1.84 -20.67 9.56
N ILE A 330 -2.15 -20.68 10.86
CA ILE A 330 -2.27 -19.45 11.63
C ILE A 330 -0.85 -18.97 11.90
N ASP A 331 -0.47 -17.83 11.34
CA ASP A 331 0.81 -17.18 11.56
C ASP A 331 0.57 -15.68 11.72
N VAL A 332 0.64 -15.20 12.95
CA VAL A 332 0.27 -13.82 13.28
C VAL A 332 1.38 -13.13 14.06
N PHE A 333 1.70 -11.91 13.65
CA PHE A 333 2.58 -10.99 14.36
C PHE A 333 1.77 -9.90 15.04
N LEU A 334 2.06 -9.65 16.30
CA LEU A 334 1.38 -8.70 17.17
C LEU A 334 2.37 -7.60 17.51
N LEU A 335 2.14 -6.43 16.93
CA LEU A 335 3.00 -5.25 17.01
C LEU A 335 2.48 -4.38 18.16
N THR A 336 3.25 -4.22 19.23
CA THR A 336 2.73 -3.65 20.49
C THR A 336 2.99 -2.15 20.66
N GLY A 337 3.58 -1.48 19.65
CA GLY A 337 3.80 -0.03 19.65
C GLY A 337 4.81 0.43 20.72
N PRO A 338 4.54 1.53 21.47
CA PRO A 338 3.21 2.11 21.69
C PRO A 338 2.80 3.24 20.72
N THR A 339 3.73 3.85 19.98
CA THR A 339 3.37 4.97 19.08
C THR A 339 3.06 4.50 17.65
N PRO A 340 2.37 5.30 16.82
CA PRO A 340 2.22 5.00 15.40
C PRO A 340 3.56 4.72 14.71
N SER A 341 4.58 5.54 15.00
CA SER A 341 5.93 5.35 14.43
C SER A 341 6.59 4.04 14.86
N ASP A 342 6.35 3.56 16.08
CA ASP A 342 6.94 2.30 16.54
C ASP A 342 6.29 1.11 15.82
N VAL A 343 4.96 1.15 15.66
CA VAL A 343 4.21 0.13 14.94
C VAL A 343 4.63 0.06 13.46
N PHE A 344 4.86 1.20 12.79
CA PHE A 344 5.38 1.20 11.42
C PHE A 344 6.80 0.61 11.32
N LYS A 345 7.69 0.93 12.28
CA LYS A 345 9.03 0.33 12.35
C LYS A 345 8.95 -1.17 12.59
N GLN A 346 8.12 -1.62 13.52
CA GLN A 346 7.88 -3.03 13.81
C GLN A 346 7.40 -3.79 12.57
N TYR A 347 6.44 -3.24 11.83
CA TYR A 347 5.97 -3.86 10.58
C TYR A 347 7.06 -3.91 9.51
N SER A 348 7.78 -2.80 9.29
CA SER A 348 8.84 -2.74 8.28
C SER A 348 10.07 -3.59 8.63
N TYR A 349 10.33 -3.86 9.90
CA TYR A 349 11.37 -4.79 10.33
C TYR A 349 11.07 -6.21 9.82
N LEU A 350 9.78 -6.56 9.73
CA LEU A 350 9.33 -7.83 9.18
C LEU A 350 9.32 -7.80 7.64
N THR A 351 8.66 -6.82 7.03
CA THR A 351 8.31 -6.86 5.59
C THR A 351 9.18 -5.99 4.68
N GLY A 352 10.06 -5.16 5.25
CA GLY A 352 10.92 -4.22 4.54
C GLY A 352 10.34 -2.81 4.47
N THR A 353 11.14 -1.86 4.01
CA THR A 353 10.75 -0.46 3.82
C THR A 353 10.40 -0.17 2.37
N GLN A 354 9.77 0.99 2.14
CA GLN A 354 9.57 1.52 0.79
C GLN A 354 10.92 1.61 0.07
N ALA A 355 11.02 1.02 -1.12
CA ALA A 355 12.19 1.21 -1.96
C ALA A 355 12.36 2.69 -2.31
N MET A 356 13.59 3.19 -2.21
CA MET A 356 13.88 4.56 -2.62
C MET A 356 13.55 4.71 -4.12
N PRO A 357 12.59 5.56 -4.52
CA PRO A 357 12.18 5.66 -5.91
C PRO A 357 13.24 6.43 -6.73
N PRO A 358 13.37 6.14 -8.04
CA PRO A 358 14.05 7.07 -8.92
C PRO A 358 13.25 8.38 -9.00
N LEU A 359 13.93 9.54 -8.96
CA LEU A 359 13.30 10.85 -8.82
C LEU A 359 12.24 11.14 -9.91
N PHE A 360 12.49 10.67 -11.14
CA PHE A 360 11.54 10.87 -12.25
C PHE A 360 10.16 10.26 -11.97
N SER A 361 10.09 9.19 -11.18
CA SER A 361 8.82 8.51 -10.89
C SER A 361 7.96 9.27 -9.89
N LEU A 362 8.49 10.33 -9.30
CA LEU A 362 7.73 11.28 -8.49
C LEU A 362 7.23 12.47 -9.31
N GLY A 363 7.61 12.59 -10.58
CA GLY A 363 7.07 13.61 -11.49
C GLY A 363 5.63 13.30 -11.92
N TYR A 364 5.17 13.97 -12.98
CA TYR A 364 3.87 13.67 -13.59
C TYR A 364 4.01 12.60 -14.70
N HIS A 365 3.11 11.63 -14.68
CA HIS A 365 3.03 10.52 -15.62
C HIS A 365 1.81 10.68 -16.55
N GLN A 366 2.05 10.69 -17.86
CA GLN A 366 0.98 10.74 -18.86
C GLN A 366 0.73 9.37 -19.48
N CYS A 367 -0.52 8.90 -19.40
CA CYS A 367 -0.97 7.61 -19.91
C CYS A 367 -2.39 7.69 -20.51
N ARG A 368 -2.72 6.71 -21.35
CA ARG A 368 -4.09 6.31 -21.72
C ARG A 368 -4.03 4.96 -22.43
N TRP A 369 -5.16 4.28 -22.51
CA TRP A 369 -5.38 3.17 -23.44
C TRP A 369 -5.93 3.71 -24.78
N ASN A 370 -5.22 3.65 -25.91
CA ASN A 370 -3.76 3.70 -26.01
C ASN A 370 -3.32 5.01 -26.67
N TYR A 371 -2.03 5.33 -26.60
CA TYR A 371 -1.38 6.13 -27.64
C TYR A 371 -1.19 5.30 -28.91
N LYS A 372 -1.61 5.84 -30.05
CA LYS A 372 -1.85 5.04 -31.25
C LYS A 372 -0.56 4.45 -31.85
N ASP A 373 0.49 5.26 -31.90
CA ASP A 373 1.75 4.98 -32.59
C ASP A 373 2.85 5.96 -32.14
N GLU A 374 4.04 5.86 -32.73
CA GLU A 374 5.17 6.78 -32.48
C GLU A 374 4.85 8.25 -32.79
N HIS A 375 3.96 8.51 -33.75
CA HIS A 375 3.59 9.87 -34.13
C HIS A 375 2.70 10.51 -33.07
N ASP A 376 1.73 9.77 -32.54
CA ASP A 376 0.87 10.18 -31.43
C ASP A 376 1.71 10.46 -30.17
N VAL A 377 2.66 9.56 -29.83
CA VAL A 377 3.61 9.80 -28.73
C VAL A 377 4.38 11.10 -28.92
N LYS A 378 4.92 11.33 -30.12
CA LYS A 378 5.66 12.55 -30.44
C LYS A 378 4.76 13.80 -30.35
N ALA A 379 3.52 13.72 -30.81
CA ALA A 379 2.57 14.83 -30.77
C ALA A 379 2.22 15.21 -29.32
N VAL A 380 1.98 14.21 -28.47
CA VAL A 380 1.69 14.43 -27.04
C VAL A 380 2.92 15.00 -26.33
N ASP A 381 4.11 14.42 -26.55
CA ASP A 381 5.37 14.94 -26.01
C ASP A 381 5.63 16.40 -26.41
N ALA A 382 5.26 16.78 -27.64
CA ALA A 382 5.32 18.16 -28.11
C ALA A 382 4.26 19.06 -27.45
N GLY A 383 3.03 18.59 -27.27
CA GLY A 383 1.95 19.35 -26.63
C GLY A 383 2.26 19.78 -25.19
N PHE A 384 2.95 18.92 -24.42
CA PHE A 384 3.45 19.30 -23.10
C PHE A 384 4.46 20.46 -23.15
N ASP A 385 5.37 20.45 -24.13
CA ASP A 385 6.33 21.55 -24.30
C ASP A 385 5.66 22.82 -24.80
N GLU A 386 4.70 22.71 -25.72
CA GLU A 386 3.94 23.84 -26.29
C GLU A 386 3.13 24.58 -25.23
N HIS A 387 2.57 23.85 -24.26
CA HIS A 387 1.75 24.41 -23.19
C HIS A 387 2.51 24.62 -21.88
N ASP A 388 3.84 24.47 -21.87
CA ASP A 388 4.70 24.63 -20.68
C ASP A 388 4.22 23.81 -19.46
N ILE A 389 3.78 22.57 -19.73
CA ILE A 389 3.35 21.60 -18.71
C ILE A 389 4.47 20.57 -18.51
N PRO A 390 5.08 20.47 -17.32
CA PRO A 390 6.15 19.53 -17.11
C PRO A 390 5.61 18.09 -16.94
N TYR A 391 6.27 17.12 -17.57
CA TYR A 391 5.98 15.70 -17.39
C TYR A 391 7.25 14.86 -17.55
N ASP A 392 7.31 13.74 -16.83
CA ASP A 392 8.49 12.88 -16.78
C ASP A 392 8.33 11.61 -17.61
N VAL A 393 7.13 11.03 -17.65
CA VAL A 393 6.94 9.68 -18.17
C VAL A 393 5.78 9.61 -19.16
N MET A 394 6.09 9.10 -20.36
CA MET A 394 5.10 8.64 -21.33
C MET A 394 4.81 7.16 -21.10
N TRP A 395 3.56 6.74 -21.19
CA TRP A 395 3.17 5.35 -20.98
C TRP A 395 2.54 4.73 -22.24
N LEU A 396 2.85 3.47 -22.50
CA LEU A 396 2.23 2.67 -23.56
C LEU A 396 1.52 1.45 -22.96
N ASP A 397 0.21 1.42 -23.15
CA ASP A 397 -0.69 0.32 -22.81
C ASP A 397 -0.57 -0.83 -23.83
N ILE A 398 -1.38 -1.88 -23.69
CA ILE A 398 -1.26 -3.19 -24.33
C ILE A 398 -1.23 -3.13 -25.85
N GLU A 399 -1.74 -2.05 -26.45
CA GLU A 399 -1.78 -1.86 -27.89
C GLU A 399 -0.40 -1.57 -28.50
N HIS A 400 0.65 -1.31 -27.72
CA HIS A 400 2.01 -1.18 -28.28
C HIS A 400 2.62 -2.51 -28.75
N THR A 401 2.08 -3.63 -28.29
CA THR A 401 2.60 -4.98 -28.55
C THR A 401 2.14 -5.54 -29.90
N GLU A 402 2.88 -6.52 -30.45
CA GLU A 402 2.48 -7.27 -31.64
C GLU A 402 1.40 -8.31 -31.30
N GLY A 403 0.14 -7.88 -31.31
CA GLY A 403 -1.01 -8.76 -31.04
C GLY A 403 -1.04 -9.29 -29.60
N LYS A 404 -0.69 -8.44 -28.62
CA LYS A 404 -0.67 -8.77 -27.18
C LYS A 404 0.36 -9.83 -26.80
N ARG A 405 1.45 -9.90 -27.57
CA ARG A 405 2.67 -10.62 -27.22
C ARG A 405 3.59 -9.65 -26.47
N TYR A 406 3.74 -9.81 -25.16
CA TYR A 406 4.67 -8.99 -24.38
C TYR A 406 6.12 -9.14 -24.88
N PHE A 407 7.00 -8.21 -24.51
CA PHE A 407 8.38 -8.15 -25.03
C PHE A 407 8.49 -7.97 -26.56
N THR A 408 7.41 -7.57 -27.23
CA THR A 408 7.38 -7.24 -28.67
C THR A 408 6.87 -5.82 -28.90
N TRP A 409 7.01 -5.35 -30.14
CA TRP A 409 6.49 -4.05 -30.59
C TRP A 409 5.67 -4.27 -31.86
N ASP A 410 4.50 -3.64 -31.95
CA ASP A 410 3.72 -3.63 -33.18
C ASP A 410 4.52 -2.94 -34.29
N LYS A 411 4.89 -3.69 -35.32
CA LYS A 411 5.79 -3.21 -36.37
C LYS A 411 5.20 -2.12 -37.26
N LYS A 412 3.87 -1.91 -37.25
CA LYS A 412 3.21 -0.84 -38.01
C LYS A 412 3.10 0.43 -37.18
N ARG A 413 2.73 0.31 -35.91
CA ARG A 413 2.52 1.43 -34.98
C ARG A 413 3.83 1.92 -34.33
N PHE A 414 4.74 1.00 -34.03
CA PHE A 414 6.02 1.24 -33.37
C PHE A 414 7.19 0.60 -34.14
N PRO A 415 7.46 1.01 -35.39
CA PRO A 415 8.55 0.45 -36.22
C PRO A 415 9.96 0.79 -35.72
N ASN A 416 10.15 1.87 -34.95
CA ASN A 416 11.43 2.41 -34.48
C ASN A 416 11.38 2.77 -32.98
N PRO A 417 11.07 1.82 -32.07
CA PRO A 417 10.83 2.11 -30.66
C PRO A 417 12.07 2.72 -29.97
N LYS A 418 13.28 2.37 -30.41
CA LYS A 418 14.53 3.00 -29.92
C LYS A 418 14.58 4.49 -30.27
N ARG A 419 14.23 4.87 -31.51
CA ARG A 419 14.21 6.27 -31.93
C ARG A 419 13.19 7.09 -31.14
N MET A 420 11.99 6.54 -30.90
CA MET A 420 10.99 7.17 -30.03
C MET A 420 11.55 7.42 -28.62
N GLN A 421 12.23 6.43 -28.04
CA GLN A 421 12.91 6.60 -26.75
C GLN A 421 14.04 7.63 -26.81
N GLU A 422 14.84 7.71 -27.88
CA GLU A 422 15.86 8.76 -28.04
C GLU A 422 15.25 10.17 -28.02
N LEU A 423 14.09 10.35 -28.65
CA LEU A 423 13.40 11.64 -28.65
C LEU A 423 12.97 12.03 -27.23
N LEU A 424 12.39 11.10 -26.47
CA LEU A 424 12.05 11.31 -25.06
C LEU A 424 13.31 11.58 -24.21
N ARG A 425 14.38 10.81 -24.42
CA ARG A 425 15.67 10.97 -23.71
C ARG A 425 16.28 12.35 -23.96
N SER A 426 16.18 12.88 -25.17
CA SER A 426 16.70 14.22 -25.51
C SER A 426 16.05 15.34 -24.67
N LYS A 427 14.82 15.10 -24.20
CA LYS A 427 14.06 15.97 -23.30
C LYS A 427 14.09 15.51 -21.83
N LYS A 428 14.99 14.57 -21.52
CA LYS A 428 15.19 13.94 -20.19
C LYS A 428 13.98 13.17 -19.65
N ARG A 429 13.02 12.80 -20.51
CA ARG A 429 11.83 12.02 -20.19
C ARG A 429 12.09 10.51 -20.26
N LYS A 430 11.14 9.73 -19.75
CA LYS A 430 11.16 8.26 -19.67
C LYS A 430 9.96 7.67 -20.40
N LEU A 431 10.03 6.36 -20.64
CA LEU A 431 8.95 5.56 -21.19
C LEU A 431 8.58 4.45 -20.19
N VAL A 432 7.29 4.18 -20.01
CA VAL A 432 6.81 2.98 -19.35
C VAL A 432 5.99 2.17 -20.34
N VAL A 433 6.19 0.85 -20.35
CA VAL A 433 5.40 -0.09 -21.15
C VAL A 433 4.80 -1.17 -20.27
N ILE A 434 3.60 -1.61 -20.62
CA ILE A 434 2.89 -2.68 -19.91
C ILE A 434 3.49 -4.07 -20.22
N SER A 435 3.54 -4.94 -19.20
CA SER A 435 3.86 -6.36 -19.32
C SER A 435 3.07 -7.16 -18.28
N ASP A 436 2.16 -8.01 -18.76
CA ASP A 436 1.23 -8.78 -17.91
C ASP A 436 1.67 -10.24 -17.81
N PRO A 437 1.13 -11.03 -16.86
CA PRO A 437 1.62 -12.38 -16.59
C PRO A 437 1.09 -13.45 -17.56
N HIS A 438 0.07 -13.12 -18.35
CA HIS A 438 -0.54 -14.04 -19.30
C HIS A 438 0.21 -14.02 -20.65
N ILE A 439 0.63 -15.18 -21.13
CA ILE A 439 1.44 -15.36 -22.32
C ILE A 439 0.56 -15.96 -23.41
N LYS A 440 0.39 -15.22 -24.52
CA LYS A 440 -0.37 -15.69 -25.68
C LYS A 440 0.08 -17.09 -26.10
N ILE A 441 -0.88 -18.00 -26.27
CA ILE A 441 -0.60 -19.32 -26.84
C ILE A 441 -0.36 -19.17 -28.34
N ASP A 442 0.92 -19.23 -28.70
CA ASP A 442 1.40 -19.08 -30.06
C ASP A 442 2.78 -19.74 -30.21
N PRO A 443 2.91 -20.86 -30.93
CA PRO A 443 4.19 -21.54 -31.13
C PRO A 443 5.27 -20.65 -31.79
N ASP A 444 4.89 -19.64 -32.55
CA ASP A 444 5.82 -18.71 -33.20
C ASP A 444 6.29 -17.59 -32.24
N TYR A 445 5.65 -17.46 -31.08
CA TYR A 445 6.04 -16.50 -30.04
C TYR A 445 7.12 -17.11 -29.14
N LEU A 446 8.36 -16.63 -29.29
CA LEU A 446 9.53 -17.20 -28.61
C LEU A 446 9.41 -17.31 -27.08
N VAL A 447 8.76 -16.34 -26.43
CA VAL A 447 8.55 -16.37 -24.97
C VAL A 447 7.62 -17.52 -24.59
N TYR A 448 6.52 -17.72 -25.34
CA TYR A 448 5.63 -18.87 -25.14
C TYR A 448 6.34 -20.19 -25.40
N ALA A 449 7.00 -20.33 -26.56
CA ALA A 449 7.66 -21.57 -26.95
C ALA A 449 8.71 -22.02 -25.90
N LYS A 450 9.52 -21.09 -25.39
CA LYS A 450 10.50 -21.37 -24.34
C LYS A 450 9.87 -21.67 -22.99
N ALA A 451 8.86 -20.91 -22.58
CA ALA A 451 8.16 -21.17 -21.32
C ALA A 451 7.49 -22.55 -21.32
N LYS A 452 6.90 -22.95 -22.45
CA LYS A 452 6.31 -24.28 -22.65
C LYS A 452 7.36 -25.38 -22.59
N GLU A 453 8.44 -25.24 -23.34
CA GLU A 453 9.55 -26.21 -23.35
C GLU A 453 10.15 -26.44 -21.96
N GLN A 454 10.22 -25.38 -21.14
CA GLN A 454 10.81 -25.43 -19.80
C GLN A 454 9.82 -25.77 -18.68
N GLY A 455 8.52 -25.91 -18.98
CA GLY A 455 7.48 -26.15 -17.98
C GLY A 455 7.31 -25.00 -16.99
N PHE A 456 7.30 -23.75 -17.49
CA PHE A 456 7.23 -22.54 -16.66
C PHE A 456 5.81 -22.02 -16.39
N PHE A 457 4.80 -22.67 -16.95
CA PHE A 457 3.41 -22.28 -16.73
C PHE A 457 2.84 -22.91 -15.45
N VAL A 458 1.89 -22.21 -14.84
CA VAL A 458 0.97 -22.79 -13.85
C VAL A 458 0.30 -23.99 -14.50
N ARG A 459 0.06 -25.06 -13.74
CA ARG A 459 -0.61 -26.26 -14.24
C ARG A 459 -2.09 -26.25 -13.88
N ASN A 460 -2.91 -26.85 -14.71
CA ASN A 460 -4.27 -27.21 -14.32
C ASN A 460 -4.27 -28.45 -13.40
N HIS A 461 -5.42 -28.77 -12.83
CA HIS A 461 -5.58 -29.91 -11.92
C HIS A 461 -5.29 -31.27 -12.60
N GLU A 462 -5.41 -31.37 -13.92
CA GLU A 462 -5.09 -32.58 -14.71
C GLU A 462 -3.59 -32.72 -15.02
N GLY A 463 -2.77 -31.73 -14.64
CA GLY A 463 -1.31 -31.72 -14.79
C GLY A 463 -0.79 -31.08 -16.09
N GLY A 464 -1.66 -30.64 -17.00
CA GLY A 464 -1.28 -29.87 -18.19
C GLY A 464 -1.05 -28.39 -17.88
N ASP A 465 -0.55 -27.62 -18.84
CA ASP A 465 -0.45 -26.16 -18.70
C ASP A 465 -1.83 -25.56 -18.46
N PHE A 466 -1.95 -24.63 -17.52
CA PHE A 466 -3.16 -23.86 -17.32
C PHE A 466 -3.37 -22.93 -18.51
N GLU A 467 -4.54 -22.99 -19.11
CA GLU A 467 -4.96 -22.14 -20.22
C GLU A 467 -6.21 -21.36 -19.81
N GLY A 468 -6.20 -20.06 -20.10
CA GLY A 468 -7.31 -19.16 -19.86
C GLY A 468 -7.46 -18.14 -20.99
N VAL A 469 -8.47 -17.30 -20.90
CA VAL A 469 -8.68 -16.20 -21.85
C VAL A 469 -8.33 -14.88 -21.18
N CYS A 470 -7.51 -14.07 -21.85
CA CYS A 470 -7.23 -12.67 -21.48
C CYS A 470 -7.06 -11.83 -22.77
N TRP A 471 -6.36 -10.69 -22.71
CA TRP A 471 -6.19 -9.77 -23.85
C TRP A 471 -5.71 -10.39 -25.17
N PRO A 472 -4.78 -11.39 -25.19
CA PRO A 472 -4.34 -12.02 -26.43
C PRO A 472 -5.31 -13.08 -26.97
N GLY A 473 -6.45 -13.31 -26.30
CA GLY A 473 -7.25 -14.52 -26.43
C GLY A 473 -6.71 -15.63 -25.53
N LEU A 474 -6.62 -16.85 -26.06
CA LEU A 474 -6.10 -18.01 -25.33
C LEU A 474 -4.65 -17.78 -24.89
N SER A 475 -4.39 -17.95 -23.60
CA SER A 475 -3.15 -17.60 -22.92
C SER A 475 -2.79 -18.61 -21.82
N SER A 476 -1.51 -18.85 -21.61
CA SER A 476 -0.98 -19.59 -20.46
C SER A 476 -0.35 -18.62 -19.45
N TYR A 477 -0.31 -18.97 -18.17
CA TYR A 477 0.11 -18.05 -17.10
C TYR A 477 1.43 -18.51 -16.50
N LEU A 478 2.42 -17.62 -16.45
CA LEU A 478 3.73 -17.96 -15.85
C LEU A 478 3.58 -18.23 -14.35
N ASP A 479 4.25 -19.27 -13.85
CA ASP A 479 4.23 -19.58 -12.43
C ASP A 479 5.30 -18.77 -11.66
N PHE A 480 4.97 -17.53 -11.32
CA PHE A 480 5.87 -16.63 -10.59
C PHE A 480 6.23 -17.11 -9.17
N THR A 481 5.53 -18.10 -8.63
CA THR A 481 5.88 -18.70 -7.34
C THR A 481 7.17 -19.51 -7.41
N SER A 482 7.54 -19.98 -8.62
CA SER A 482 8.81 -20.66 -8.89
C SER A 482 9.95 -19.65 -8.98
N PRO A 483 10.99 -19.74 -8.13
CA PRO A 483 12.18 -18.89 -8.25
C PRO A 483 12.87 -19.00 -9.62
N LYS A 484 12.85 -20.18 -10.25
CA LYS A 484 13.40 -20.40 -11.60
C LYS A 484 12.64 -19.61 -12.67
N VAL A 485 11.31 -19.52 -12.56
CA VAL A 485 10.49 -18.72 -13.47
C VAL A 485 10.75 -17.24 -13.28
N ARG A 486 10.88 -16.77 -12.02
CA ARG A 486 11.24 -15.38 -11.72
C ARG A 486 12.60 -15.00 -12.29
N GLU A 487 13.61 -15.84 -12.13
CA GLU A 487 14.94 -15.63 -12.70
C GLU A 487 14.89 -15.56 -14.23
N TRP A 488 14.19 -16.50 -14.87
CA TRP A 488 14.02 -16.49 -16.32
C TRP A 488 13.27 -15.24 -16.80
N TYR A 489 12.15 -14.88 -16.16
CA TYR A 489 11.37 -13.69 -16.52
C TYR A 489 12.20 -12.41 -16.34
N SER A 490 12.97 -12.29 -15.25
CA SER A 490 13.92 -11.19 -15.02
C SER A 490 14.93 -11.07 -16.17
N SER A 491 15.42 -12.20 -16.69
CA SER A 491 16.39 -12.22 -17.79
C SER A 491 15.81 -11.70 -19.11
N LEU A 492 14.48 -11.72 -19.30
CA LEU A 492 13.83 -11.21 -20.50
C LEU A 492 14.01 -9.70 -20.66
N PHE A 493 14.23 -8.96 -19.57
CA PHE A 493 14.43 -7.51 -19.58
C PHE A 493 15.84 -7.07 -20.00
N ALA A 494 16.78 -8.00 -20.20
CA ALA A 494 18.09 -7.66 -20.73
C ALA A 494 17.96 -6.96 -22.10
N PHE A 495 18.73 -5.91 -22.35
CA PHE A 495 18.64 -5.13 -23.60
C PHE A 495 18.91 -5.96 -24.87
N SER A 496 19.67 -7.05 -24.74
CA SER A 496 19.91 -8.02 -25.81
C SER A 496 18.74 -8.97 -26.07
N VAL A 497 17.81 -9.10 -25.12
CA VAL A 497 16.62 -9.96 -25.23
C VAL A 497 15.40 -9.13 -25.57
N TYR A 498 15.08 -8.11 -24.78
CA TYR A 498 13.98 -7.19 -25.07
C TYR A 498 14.38 -6.17 -26.15
N GLN A 499 14.39 -6.62 -27.40
CA GLN A 499 14.71 -5.81 -28.56
C GLN A 499 13.80 -4.58 -28.64
N GLY A 500 14.42 -3.43 -28.89
CA GLY A 500 13.72 -2.14 -28.92
C GLY A 500 13.73 -1.37 -27.60
N SER A 501 14.01 -2.02 -26.46
CA SER A 501 14.13 -1.34 -25.16
C SER A 501 15.46 -0.59 -24.98
N THR A 502 15.47 0.39 -24.09
CA THR A 502 16.65 1.16 -23.67
C THR A 502 16.63 1.45 -22.17
N ASP A 503 17.68 2.08 -21.64
CA ASP A 503 17.84 2.43 -20.22
C ASP A 503 16.78 3.42 -19.67
N ILE A 504 16.02 4.10 -20.53
CA ILE A 504 14.92 4.99 -20.12
C ILE A 504 13.54 4.31 -20.12
N LEU A 505 13.46 3.02 -20.46
CA LEU A 505 12.21 2.25 -20.48
C LEU A 505 12.00 1.53 -19.16
N TYR A 506 10.86 1.72 -18.51
CA TYR A 506 10.45 1.07 -17.26
C TYR A 506 9.14 0.29 -17.48
N ILE A 507 8.66 -0.41 -16.46
CA ILE A 507 7.63 -1.44 -16.65
C ILE A 507 6.40 -1.17 -15.78
N TRP A 508 5.25 -1.52 -16.34
CA TRP A 508 3.98 -1.61 -15.65
C TRP A 508 3.53 -3.08 -15.68
N ASN A 509 3.32 -3.68 -14.52
CA ASN A 509 2.66 -4.97 -14.41
C ASN A 509 1.17 -4.76 -14.12
N ASP A 510 0.33 -5.18 -15.06
CA ASP A 510 -1.11 -5.19 -14.91
C ASP A 510 -1.65 -6.62 -14.97
N MET A 511 -2.94 -6.78 -14.70
CA MET A 511 -3.66 -8.06 -14.84
C MET A 511 -3.06 -9.20 -13.99
N ASN A 512 -2.39 -8.84 -12.90
CA ASN A 512 -1.51 -9.73 -12.15
C ASN A 512 -2.07 -10.27 -10.84
N GLU A 513 -3.39 -10.24 -10.71
CA GLU A 513 -4.14 -10.88 -9.64
C GLU A 513 -3.91 -12.41 -9.55
N PRO A 514 -3.92 -13.22 -10.64
CA PRO A 514 -4.01 -12.93 -12.08
C PRO A 514 -5.44 -12.77 -12.61
N SER A 515 -5.63 -11.86 -13.56
CA SER A 515 -6.92 -11.71 -14.26
C SER A 515 -7.09 -12.76 -15.36
N VAL A 516 -8.21 -13.48 -15.32
CA VAL A 516 -8.61 -14.53 -16.26
C VAL A 516 -10.08 -14.30 -16.64
N PHE A 517 -10.35 -13.71 -17.81
CA PHE A 517 -11.68 -13.21 -18.19
C PHE A 517 -12.80 -14.24 -18.17
N ARG A 518 -12.46 -15.51 -18.37
CA ARG A 518 -13.40 -16.64 -18.34
C ARG A 518 -13.13 -17.60 -17.17
N GLY A 519 -12.45 -17.12 -16.13
CA GLY A 519 -12.22 -17.83 -14.89
C GLY A 519 -13.28 -17.53 -13.83
N PRO A 520 -13.34 -18.32 -12.74
CA PRO A 520 -14.18 -18.00 -11.60
C PRO A 520 -13.79 -16.64 -11.02
N GLU A 521 -14.76 -15.75 -10.83
CA GLU A 521 -14.51 -14.40 -10.30
C GLU A 521 -13.48 -13.59 -11.11
N LEU A 522 -13.33 -13.91 -12.40
CA LEU A 522 -12.31 -13.33 -13.28
C LEU A 522 -10.85 -13.62 -12.85
N THR A 523 -10.62 -14.71 -12.12
CA THR A 523 -9.26 -15.16 -11.76
C THR A 523 -9.07 -16.66 -11.99
N MET A 524 -7.86 -17.15 -11.69
CA MET A 524 -7.46 -18.54 -11.83
C MET A 524 -8.31 -19.47 -10.95
N GLN A 525 -8.53 -20.69 -11.43
CA GLN A 525 -9.20 -21.74 -10.67
C GLN A 525 -8.39 -22.09 -9.41
N LYS A 526 -9.08 -22.28 -8.28
CA LYS A 526 -8.45 -22.51 -6.97
C LYS A 526 -7.58 -23.76 -6.89
N ASN A 527 -7.93 -24.80 -7.64
CA ASN A 527 -7.20 -26.08 -7.73
C ASN A 527 -6.11 -26.11 -8.82
N ALA A 528 -5.80 -24.98 -9.47
CA ALA A 528 -4.62 -24.89 -10.32
C ALA A 528 -3.35 -25.11 -9.49
N ILE A 529 -2.34 -25.77 -10.06
CA ILE A 529 -1.17 -26.25 -9.33
C ILE A 529 0.07 -25.43 -9.68
N HIS A 530 0.72 -24.91 -8.64
CA HIS A 530 1.94 -24.12 -8.68
C HIS A 530 3.18 -24.92 -8.26
N HIS A 531 4.32 -24.26 -8.30
CA HIS A 531 5.60 -24.75 -7.78
C HIS A 531 5.46 -25.32 -6.37
N GLY A 532 6.09 -26.46 -6.11
CA GLY A 532 5.96 -27.17 -4.83
C GLY A 532 4.67 -27.98 -4.67
N ASN A 533 3.86 -28.10 -5.73
CA ASN A 533 2.54 -28.76 -5.71
C ASN A 533 1.54 -28.11 -4.75
N TRP A 534 1.63 -26.78 -4.61
CA TRP A 534 0.63 -25.98 -3.92
C TRP A 534 -0.52 -25.65 -4.87
N GLU A 535 -1.74 -25.63 -4.38
CA GLU A 535 -2.87 -25.14 -5.15
C GLU A 535 -2.86 -23.60 -5.17
N HIS A 536 -3.54 -23.02 -6.15
CA HIS A 536 -3.68 -21.58 -6.29
C HIS A 536 -4.33 -20.95 -5.04
N ARG A 537 -5.27 -21.67 -4.39
CA ARG A 537 -5.96 -21.20 -3.18
C ARG A 537 -5.01 -20.85 -2.03
N GLU A 538 -3.86 -21.52 -1.91
CA GLU A 538 -2.91 -21.26 -0.81
C GLU A 538 -2.14 -19.95 -0.96
N LEU A 539 -1.97 -19.47 -2.19
CA LEU A 539 -0.97 -18.46 -2.55
C LEU A 539 -1.48 -17.36 -3.48
N HIS A 540 -2.78 -17.35 -3.77
CA HIS A 540 -3.41 -16.43 -4.71
C HIS A 540 -2.98 -14.97 -4.49
N ASN A 541 -3.06 -14.48 -3.24
CA ASN A 541 -2.77 -13.07 -2.93
C ASN A 541 -1.29 -12.67 -3.11
N ILE A 542 -0.35 -13.63 -3.21
CA ILE A 542 1.08 -13.34 -3.43
C ILE A 542 1.52 -13.53 -4.89
N TYR A 543 0.64 -13.94 -5.80
CA TYR A 543 0.98 -14.13 -7.21
C TYR A 543 1.49 -12.83 -7.85
N GLY A 544 0.74 -11.73 -7.71
CA GLY A 544 1.11 -10.41 -8.24
C GLY A 544 2.37 -9.83 -7.61
N PHE A 545 2.56 -10.05 -6.29
CA PHE A 545 3.80 -9.72 -5.57
C PHE A 545 5.04 -10.34 -6.23
N TYR A 546 4.95 -11.62 -6.62
CA TYR A 546 6.08 -12.31 -7.25
C TYR A 546 6.40 -11.80 -8.65
N GLN A 547 5.39 -11.42 -9.45
CA GLN A 547 5.66 -10.79 -10.74
C GLN A 547 6.33 -9.43 -10.56
N GLN A 548 5.83 -8.59 -9.64
CA GLN A 548 6.44 -7.28 -9.39
C GLN A 548 7.90 -7.42 -8.94
N MET A 549 8.19 -8.38 -8.06
CA MET A 549 9.55 -8.69 -7.64
C MET A 549 10.44 -9.09 -8.81
N ALA A 550 10.00 -10.05 -9.65
CA ALA A 550 10.77 -10.50 -10.81
C ALA A 550 11.00 -9.37 -11.83
N THR A 551 10.01 -8.51 -12.07
CA THR A 551 10.17 -7.34 -12.93
C THR A 551 11.20 -6.37 -12.36
N ALA A 552 11.12 -6.04 -11.07
CA ALA A 552 12.06 -5.13 -10.41
C ALA A 552 13.49 -5.69 -10.49
N GLU A 553 13.67 -6.97 -10.19
CA GLU A 553 14.94 -7.69 -10.33
C GLU A 553 15.48 -7.63 -11.77
N GLY A 554 14.64 -7.86 -12.79
CA GLY A 554 15.04 -7.74 -14.19
C GLY A 554 15.54 -6.35 -14.57
N LEU A 555 14.89 -5.29 -14.08
CA LEU A 555 15.32 -3.90 -14.30
C LEU A 555 16.64 -3.56 -13.60
N ILE A 556 16.88 -4.14 -12.42
CA ILE A 556 18.17 -4.04 -11.71
C ILE A 556 19.25 -4.81 -12.48
N GLN A 557 18.97 -6.04 -12.90
CA GLN A 557 19.92 -6.92 -13.58
C GLN A 557 20.37 -6.37 -14.94
N ARG A 558 19.45 -5.82 -15.77
CA ARG A 558 19.82 -5.25 -17.08
C ARG A 558 20.78 -4.07 -16.97
N SER A 559 20.81 -3.38 -15.82
CA SER A 559 21.76 -2.29 -15.53
C SER A 559 23.03 -2.75 -14.80
N LYS A 560 23.15 -4.07 -14.54
CA LYS A 560 24.21 -4.69 -13.73
C LYS A 560 24.22 -4.18 -12.29
N GLY A 561 23.04 -4.01 -11.69
CA GLY A 561 22.88 -3.56 -10.31
C GLY A 561 23.16 -2.07 -10.09
N LYS A 562 23.16 -1.25 -11.15
CA LYS A 562 23.47 0.19 -11.06
C LYS A 562 22.22 1.04 -10.83
N GLU A 563 21.15 0.75 -11.57
CA GLU A 563 19.96 1.58 -11.64
C GLU A 563 18.84 1.05 -10.74
N ARG A 564 18.15 1.97 -10.06
CA ARG A 564 16.93 1.64 -9.30
C ARG A 564 15.80 1.30 -10.26
N PRO A 565 14.97 0.28 -9.94
CA PRO A 565 13.82 -0.05 -10.77
C PRO A 565 12.70 0.98 -10.57
N PHE A 566 11.81 1.06 -11.55
CA PHE A 566 10.46 1.59 -11.38
C PHE A 566 9.50 0.57 -12.00
N VAL A 567 8.64 0.02 -11.15
CA VAL A 567 7.59 -0.92 -11.53
C VAL A 567 6.30 -0.47 -10.87
N LEU A 568 5.28 -0.21 -11.68
CA LEU A 568 3.91 -0.06 -11.18
C LEU A 568 3.24 -1.44 -11.21
N THR A 569 2.54 -1.83 -10.14
CA THR A 569 1.78 -3.09 -10.06
C THR A 569 0.32 -2.83 -9.71
N ARG A 570 -0.60 -3.64 -10.26
CA ARG A 570 -2.03 -3.60 -9.87
C ARG A 570 -2.27 -4.45 -8.64
N SER A 571 -1.82 -5.71 -8.72
CA SER A 571 -1.90 -6.66 -7.63
C SER A 571 -0.65 -6.65 -6.77
N PHE A 572 -0.85 -6.72 -5.46
CA PHE A 572 0.20 -6.60 -4.45
C PHE A 572 -0.13 -7.37 -3.17
N PHE A 573 0.90 -7.60 -2.37
CA PHE A 573 0.81 -8.19 -1.03
C PHE A 573 1.66 -7.42 -0.03
N ALA A 574 1.62 -7.81 1.25
CA ALA A 574 2.59 -7.38 2.24
C ALA A 574 4.04 -7.56 1.72
N GLY A 575 4.83 -6.49 1.71
CA GLY A 575 6.20 -6.48 1.17
C GLY A 575 6.34 -5.88 -0.24
N SER A 576 5.24 -5.64 -0.97
CA SER A 576 5.29 -5.02 -2.32
C SER A 576 5.91 -3.62 -2.34
N GLN A 577 5.97 -2.91 -1.21
CA GLN A 577 6.66 -1.62 -1.08
C GLN A 577 8.16 -1.70 -1.43
N LYS A 578 8.76 -2.89 -1.39
CA LYS A 578 10.16 -3.14 -1.78
C LYS A 578 10.41 -3.02 -3.28
N TYR A 579 9.37 -3.07 -4.13
CA TYR A 579 9.54 -3.28 -5.57
C TYR A 579 9.00 -2.18 -6.45
N GLY A 580 8.27 -1.20 -5.90
CA GLY A 580 7.86 -0.02 -6.66
C GLY A 580 6.59 0.64 -6.15
N ALA A 581 5.72 1.00 -7.10
CA ALA A 581 4.47 1.71 -6.87
C ALA A 581 3.25 0.80 -7.05
N VAL A 582 2.13 1.19 -6.43
CA VAL A 582 0.81 0.63 -6.68
C VAL A 582 -0.15 1.74 -7.11
N TRP A 583 -1.22 1.40 -7.82
CA TRP A 583 -2.35 2.32 -8.02
C TRP A 583 -3.67 1.65 -7.71
N THR A 584 -4.72 2.44 -7.55
CA THR A 584 -6.02 1.91 -7.09
C THR A 584 -6.83 1.16 -8.14
N GLY A 585 -6.27 0.88 -9.31
CA GLY A 585 -6.96 0.20 -10.42
C GLY A 585 -8.00 1.08 -11.12
N ASP A 586 -9.01 0.41 -11.68
CA ASP A 586 -9.93 0.95 -12.68
C ASP A 586 -11.08 1.76 -12.04
N ASN A 587 -10.74 2.94 -11.54
CA ASN A 587 -11.68 3.90 -10.95
C ASN A 587 -12.56 4.62 -12.02
N THR A 588 -13.60 5.32 -11.57
CA THR A 588 -14.54 6.01 -12.48
C THR A 588 -14.36 7.53 -12.45
N ALA A 589 -14.58 8.20 -13.57
CA ALA A 589 -14.55 9.65 -13.75
C ALA A 589 -15.73 10.35 -13.07
N GLU A 590 -15.84 10.24 -11.75
CA GLU A 590 -16.88 10.82 -10.90
C GLU A 590 -16.29 11.45 -9.63
N TRP A 591 -16.93 12.48 -9.09
CA TRP A 591 -16.52 13.17 -7.86
C TRP A 591 -16.38 12.24 -6.64
N SER A 592 -17.27 11.24 -6.55
CA SER A 592 -17.24 10.24 -5.49
C SER A 592 -15.96 9.40 -5.51
N TYR A 593 -15.40 9.13 -6.70
CA TYR A 593 -14.13 8.40 -6.85
C TYR A 593 -12.90 9.30 -6.64
N LEU A 594 -13.00 10.59 -6.97
CA LEU A 594 -12.00 11.56 -6.51
C LEU A 594 -11.95 11.58 -4.98
N LYS A 595 -13.11 11.66 -4.31
CA LYS A 595 -13.22 11.67 -2.86
C LYS A 595 -12.70 10.38 -2.21
N ILE A 596 -13.15 9.21 -2.67
CA ILE A 596 -12.73 7.92 -2.10
C ILE A 596 -11.22 7.63 -2.32
N SER A 597 -10.58 8.30 -3.28
CA SER A 597 -9.13 8.13 -3.49
C SER A 597 -8.33 8.50 -2.25
N ILE A 598 -8.76 9.48 -1.46
CA ILE A 598 -8.03 9.93 -0.28
C ILE A 598 -7.96 8.82 0.80
N PRO A 599 -9.08 8.28 1.32
CA PRO A 599 -9.02 7.21 2.32
C PRO A 599 -8.32 5.94 1.81
N MET A 600 -8.49 5.58 0.54
CA MET A 600 -7.79 4.42 -0.04
C MET A 600 -6.26 4.58 0.02
N LEU A 601 -5.75 5.77 -0.35
CA LEU A 601 -4.32 6.06 -0.33
C LEU A 601 -3.77 6.20 1.09
N LEU A 602 -4.55 6.78 2.01
CA LEU A 602 -4.19 6.83 3.44
C LEU A 602 -4.00 5.42 4.01
N THR A 603 -4.94 4.52 3.73
CA THR A 603 -4.89 3.11 4.17
C THR A 603 -3.68 2.38 3.59
N LEU A 604 -3.38 2.55 2.30
CA LEU A 604 -2.16 1.98 1.69
C LEU A 604 -0.88 2.53 2.32
N SER A 605 -0.83 3.84 2.60
CA SER A 605 0.36 4.49 3.15
C SER A 605 0.71 3.98 4.55
N VAL A 606 -0.28 3.89 5.46
CA VAL A 606 -0.06 3.41 6.84
C VAL A 606 0.18 1.90 6.94
N THR A 607 -0.15 1.15 5.89
CA THR A 607 0.17 -0.29 5.77
C THR A 607 1.49 -0.55 5.03
N GLY A 608 2.34 0.48 4.89
CA GLY A 608 3.71 0.38 4.39
C GLY A 608 3.86 0.66 2.89
N ILE A 609 2.77 0.74 2.12
CA ILE A 609 2.79 1.05 0.69
C ILE A 609 2.66 2.56 0.49
N SER A 610 3.76 3.27 0.75
CA SER A 610 3.80 4.74 0.62
C SER A 610 3.77 5.23 -0.84
N PHE A 611 4.21 4.43 -1.80
CA PHE A 611 4.20 4.80 -3.21
C PHE A 611 2.88 4.39 -3.90
N CYS A 612 1.79 5.07 -3.54
CA CYS A 612 0.44 4.78 -4.02
C CYS A 612 -0.21 5.99 -4.72
N GLY A 613 -1.17 5.75 -5.61
CA GLY A 613 -1.93 6.80 -6.31
C GLY A 613 -3.21 6.27 -6.96
N ALA A 614 -4.05 7.18 -7.46
CA ALA A 614 -5.25 6.85 -8.24
C ALA A 614 -5.16 7.50 -9.63
N ASP A 615 -5.86 6.94 -10.62
CA ASP A 615 -5.82 7.50 -11.97
C ASP A 615 -6.52 8.86 -12.03
N VAL A 616 -5.74 9.88 -12.38
CA VAL A 616 -6.21 11.27 -12.44
C VAL A 616 -7.19 11.43 -13.59
N GLY A 617 -8.37 11.95 -13.27
CA GLY A 617 -9.52 12.09 -14.16
C GLY A 617 -10.40 10.84 -14.29
N GLY A 618 -10.09 9.75 -13.58
CA GLY A 618 -10.88 8.52 -13.52
C GLY A 618 -10.77 7.64 -14.78
N PHE A 619 -10.39 6.37 -14.64
CA PHE A 619 -10.15 5.47 -15.76
C PHE A 619 -11.37 5.32 -16.67
N ILE A 620 -12.55 5.07 -16.10
CA ILE A 620 -13.82 4.85 -16.80
C ILE A 620 -14.58 6.17 -16.96
N GLY A 621 -15.14 6.40 -18.15
CA GLY A 621 -15.98 7.57 -18.40
C GLY A 621 -15.21 8.83 -18.82
N ASN A 622 -15.92 9.94 -18.95
CA ASN A 622 -15.33 11.22 -19.38
C ASN A 622 -15.61 12.27 -18.30
N PRO A 623 -14.59 12.75 -17.57
CA PRO A 623 -14.80 13.80 -16.57
C PRO A 623 -15.15 15.11 -17.26
N GLU A 624 -16.01 15.91 -16.63
CA GLU A 624 -16.14 17.32 -16.96
C GLU A 624 -14.87 18.11 -16.59
N ALA A 625 -14.75 19.32 -17.15
CA ALA A 625 -13.54 20.14 -16.98
C ALA A 625 -13.26 20.48 -15.50
N GLU A 626 -14.30 20.77 -14.71
CA GLU A 626 -14.17 21.07 -13.29
C GLU A 626 -13.59 19.88 -12.51
N LEU A 627 -14.20 18.69 -12.67
CA LEU A 627 -13.72 17.46 -12.05
C LEU A 627 -12.29 17.16 -12.46
N LEU A 628 -11.95 17.32 -13.74
CA LEU A 628 -10.58 17.09 -14.21
C LEU A 628 -9.58 18.03 -13.53
N VAL A 629 -9.86 19.34 -13.45
CA VAL A 629 -9.00 20.30 -12.73
C VAL A 629 -8.84 19.90 -11.28
N ARG A 630 -9.94 19.61 -10.56
CA ARG A 630 -9.89 19.19 -9.15
C ARG A 630 -9.10 17.90 -8.95
N TRP A 631 -9.17 16.97 -9.90
CA TRP A 631 -8.39 15.75 -9.84
C TRP A 631 -6.90 16.00 -10.03
N TYR A 632 -6.49 16.88 -10.94
CA TYR A 632 -5.08 17.28 -11.06
C TYR A 632 -4.57 17.98 -9.80
N GLN A 633 -5.40 18.80 -9.16
CA GLN A 633 -5.08 19.45 -7.88
C GLN A 633 -4.88 18.43 -6.77
N ALA A 634 -5.78 17.44 -6.64
CA ALA A 634 -5.61 16.36 -5.66
C ALA A 634 -4.39 15.48 -5.98
N GLY A 635 -4.25 15.03 -7.22
CA GLY A 635 -3.18 14.14 -7.68
C GLY A 635 -1.78 14.75 -7.55
N ALA A 636 -1.65 16.07 -7.74
CA ALA A 636 -0.40 16.78 -7.52
C ALA A 636 0.14 16.61 -6.09
N TYR A 637 -0.75 16.42 -5.12
CA TYR A 637 -0.43 16.20 -3.71
C TYR A 637 -0.51 14.72 -3.27
N GLN A 638 -0.63 13.76 -4.20
CA GLN A 638 -0.63 12.31 -3.91
C GLN A 638 0.70 11.63 -4.34
N PRO A 639 1.18 10.57 -3.67
CA PRO A 639 2.53 10.04 -3.89
C PRO A 639 2.84 9.61 -5.33
N PHE A 640 1.98 8.80 -5.96
CA PHE A 640 2.05 8.45 -7.38
C PHE A 640 1.05 9.26 -8.20
N PHE A 641 1.54 9.97 -9.23
CA PHE A 641 0.75 10.96 -9.95
C PHE A 641 0.69 10.65 -11.46
N ARG A 642 -0.40 9.99 -11.89
CA ARG A 642 -0.61 9.54 -13.27
C ARG A 642 -2.00 9.93 -13.79
N GLY A 643 -2.04 10.58 -14.95
CA GLY A 643 -3.26 10.66 -15.76
C GLY A 643 -3.39 9.41 -16.62
N HIS A 644 -4.49 8.68 -16.53
CA HIS A 644 -4.78 7.47 -17.30
C HIS A 644 -6.27 7.34 -17.60
N ALA A 645 -6.63 6.68 -18.71
CA ALA A 645 -7.99 6.63 -19.26
C ALA A 645 -8.23 5.35 -20.06
N THR A 646 -9.45 4.78 -19.99
CA THR A 646 -9.83 3.59 -20.77
C THR A 646 -9.98 3.87 -22.26
N LYS A 647 -10.00 2.80 -23.08
CA LYS A 647 -9.96 2.82 -24.54
C LYS A 647 -11.02 3.70 -25.19
N ASN A 648 -12.25 3.64 -24.67
CA ASN A 648 -13.43 4.27 -25.28
C ASN A 648 -13.67 5.72 -24.81
N THR A 649 -12.72 6.29 -24.05
CA THR A 649 -12.80 7.69 -23.59
C THR A 649 -12.32 8.68 -24.65
N LYS A 650 -12.81 9.91 -24.57
CA LYS A 650 -12.25 11.05 -25.31
C LYS A 650 -10.79 11.26 -24.90
N ARG A 651 -10.01 11.85 -25.80
CA ARG A 651 -8.68 12.34 -25.45
C ARG A 651 -8.81 13.42 -24.39
N ARG A 652 -7.93 13.37 -23.39
CA ARG A 652 -7.95 14.27 -22.25
C ARG A 652 -6.56 14.60 -21.72
N GLU A 653 -5.60 14.73 -22.64
CA GLU A 653 -4.36 15.44 -22.34
C GLU A 653 -4.70 16.84 -21.77
N PRO A 654 -3.91 17.36 -20.82
CA PRO A 654 -4.26 18.52 -20.00
C PRO A 654 -4.78 19.77 -20.74
N TRP A 655 -4.34 19.96 -22.00
CA TRP A 655 -4.64 21.13 -22.81
C TRP A 655 -5.94 21.07 -23.61
N LEU A 656 -6.69 19.97 -23.52
CA LEU A 656 -7.90 19.76 -24.32
C LEU A 656 -9.17 20.37 -23.73
N PHE A 657 -9.08 21.07 -22.59
CA PHE A 657 -10.24 21.59 -21.84
C PHE A 657 -10.35 23.13 -21.86
N GLY A 658 -9.71 23.79 -22.82
CA GLY A 658 -9.71 25.25 -22.96
C GLY A 658 -8.64 25.93 -22.10
N GLU A 659 -8.35 27.19 -22.41
CA GLU A 659 -7.19 27.92 -21.85
C GLU A 659 -7.22 28.04 -20.33
N GLU A 660 -8.40 28.34 -19.75
CA GLU A 660 -8.55 28.49 -18.30
C GLU A 660 -8.20 27.19 -17.57
N HIS A 661 -8.86 26.08 -17.90
CA HIS A 661 -8.62 24.78 -17.25
C HIS A 661 -7.20 24.28 -17.51
N THR A 662 -6.65 24.53 -18.70
CA THR A 662 -5.26 24.19 -19.04
C THR A 662 -4.28 24.89 -18.10
N ARG A 663 -4.46 26.20 -17.88
CA ARG A 663 -3.64 26.98 -16.94
C ARG A 663 -3.73 26.43 -15.52
N LEU A 664 -4.94 26.08 -15.05
CA LEU A 664 -5.12 25.54 -13.69
C LEU A 664 -4.49 24.17 -13.49
N ILE A 665 -4.59 23.29 -14.49
CA ILE A 665 -3.91 21.99 -14.48
C ILE A 665 -2.39 22.18 -14.54
N GLN A 666 -1.91 23.10 -15.40
CA GLN A 666 -0.50 23.46 -15.48
C GLN A 666 0.02 23.94 -14.12
N GLU A 667 -0.69 24.83 -13.44
CA GLU A 667 -0.33 25.33 -12.11
C GLU A 667 -0.21 24.21 -11.08
N ALA A 668 -1.20 23.31 -10.99
CA ALA A 668 -1.16 22.16 -10.09
C ALA A 668 0.04 21.24 -10.37
N ILE A 669 0.32 20.95 -11.64
CA ILE A 669 1.48 20.15 -12.03
C ILE A 669 2.78 20.89 -11.66
N ARG A 670 2.90 22.19 -11.94
CA ARG A 670 4.10 22.97 -11.59
C ARG A 670 4.34 23.05 -10.09
N GLU A 671 3.29 23.15 -9.27
CA GLU A 671 3.37 23.06 -7.81
C GLU A 671 3.96 21.72 -7.36
N ARG A 672 3.51 20.60 -7.95
CA ARG A 672 4.13 19.28 -7.71
C ARG A 672 5.63 19.29 -8.02
N TYR A 673 6.04 19.85 -9.16
CA TYR A 673 7.47 19.92 -9.52
C TYR A 673 8.27 20.82 -8.58
N ALA A 674 7.68 21.92 -8.09
CA ALA A 674 8.30 22.77 -7.08
C ALA A 674 8.57 22.00 -5.79
N LEU A 675 7.63 21.16 -5.36
CA LEU A 675 7.70 20.37 -4.13
C LEU A 675 8.50 19.06 -4.25
N LEU A 676 9.03 18.69 -5.42
CA LEU A 676 9.82 17.46 -5.60
C LEU A 676 10.97 17.28 -4.57
N PRO A 677 11.70 18.32 -4.12
CA PRO A 677 12.69 18.17 -3.06
C PRO A 677 12.10 17.69 -1.74
N TYR A 678 10.90 18.15 -1.40
CA TYR A 678 10.18 17.72 -0.22
C TYR A 678 9.67 16.28 -0.38
N TRP A 679 9.01 15.98 -1.51
CA TRP A 679 8.58 14.62 -1.85
C TRP A 679 9.74 13.61 -1.76
N TYR A 680 10.88 13.94 -2.36
CA TYR A 680 12.04 13.06 -2.36
C TYR A 680 12.61 12.81 -0.96
N SER A 681 12.57 13.83 -0.09
CA SER A 681 12.98 13.72 1.32
C SER A 681 11.99 12.89 2.15
N LEU A 682 10.69 12.95 1.84
CA LEU A 682 9.70 12.08 2.45
C LEU A 682 9.87 10.62 2.03
N PHE A 683 10.16 10.36 0.76
CA PHE A 683 10.46 9.01 0.29
C PHE A 683 11.76 8.46 0.88
N TYR A 684 12.76 9.30 1.10
CA TYR A 684 13.95 8.91 1.88
C TYR A 684 13.57 8.53 3.32
N SER A 685 12.69 9.30 3.97
CA SER A 685 12.19 8.99 5.31
C SER A 685 11.39 7.68 5.36
N ALA A 686 10.56 7.40 4.34
CA ALA A 686 9.88 6.12 4.19
C ALA A 686 10.86 4.96 3.99
N HIS A 687 11.95 5.21 3.26
CA HIS A 687 12.98 4.23 2.98
C HIS A 687 13.86 3.88 4.20
N VAL A 688 14.24 4.86 5.02
CA VAL A 688 15.20 4.66 6.13
C VAL A 688 14.58 4.62 7.53
N ALA A 689 13.37 5.17 7.70
CA ALA A 689 12.72 5.33 9.00
C ALA A 689 11.27 4.85 9.03
N SER A 690 10.79 4.24 7.94
CA SER A 690 9.47 3.61 7.82
C SER A 690 8.31 4.58 8.08
N GLN A 691 8.53 5.87 7.82
CA GLN A 691 7.50 6.89 7.98
C GLN A 691 6.64 6.96 6.71
N PRO A 692 5.30 6.87 6.80
CA PRO A 692 4.45 7.06 5.64
C PRO A 692 4.67 8.42 5.00
N VAL A 693 4.56 8.51 3.67
CA VAL A 693 4.72 9.77 2.94
C VAL A 693 3.46 10.63 3.09
N MET A 694 2.30 10.01 2.86
CA MET A 694 0.96 10.60 3.01
C MET A 694 0.37 10.05 4.31
N ARG A 695 -0.01 10.90 5.25
CA ARG A 695 -0.33 10.52 6.64
C ARG A 695 -1.75 10.98 6.99
N PRO A 696 -2.58 10.11 7.58
CA PRO A 696 -3.80 10.57 8.23
C PRO A 696 -3.40 11.41 9.45
N LEU A 697 -4.25 12.37 9.84
CA LEU A 697 -3.91 13.35 10.87
C LEU A 697 -3.53 12.69 12.21
N TRP A 698 -4.18 11.58 12.57
CA TRP A 698 -3.89 10.84 13.81
C TRP A 698 -2.45 10.32 13.92
N VAL A 699 -1.72 10.18 12.81
CA VAL A 699 -0.29 9.81 12.86
C VAL A 699 0.57 10.95 13.40
N GLU A 700 0.25 12.20 13.06
CA GLU A 700 0.97 13.40 13.52
C GLU A 700 0.42 13.96 14.84
N PHE A 701 -0.84 13.64 15.15
CA PHE A 701 -1.59 14.11 16.31
C PHE A 701 -2.25 12.93 17.05
N PRO A 702 -1.46 11.94 17.53
CA PRO A 702 -1.98 10.69 18.13
C PRO A 702 -2.71 10.88 19.47
N ASP A 703 -2.61 12.07 20.05
CA ASP A 703 -3.24 12.44 21.32
C ASP A 703 -4.50 13.33 21.13
N GLU A 704 -4.97 13.51 19.89
CA GLU A 704 -6.17 14.29 19.56
C GLU A 704 -7.24 13.40 18.92
N LEU A 705 -8.27 13.05 19.68
CA LEU A 705 -9.31 12.08 19.28
C LEU A 705 -10.07 12.52 18.02
N GLU A 706 -10.24 13.83 17.83
CA GLU A 706 -10.94 14.43 16.69
C GLU A 706 -10.26 14.09 15.35
N THR A 707 -8.97 13.75 15.37
CA THR A 707 -8.19 13.42 14.17
C THR A 707 -8.39 11.99 13.68
N PHE A 708 -8.99 11.10 14.50
CA PHE A 708 -8.97 9.66 14.25
C PHE A 708 -9.92 9.25 13.11
N SER A 709 -10.95 10.04 12.85
CA SER A 709 -11.94 9.78 11.79
C SER A 709 -11.77 10.69 10.57
N VAL A 710 -10.75 11.55 10.54
CA VAL A 710 -10.51 12.47 9.41
C VAL A 710 -9.94 11.69 8.23
N GLU A 711 -10.56 11.85 7.05
CA GLU A 711 -10.20 11.11 5.83
C GLU A 711 -10.34 11.90 4.52
N ASP A 712 -10.79 13.15 4.57
CA ASP A 712 -10.89 14.08 3.45
C ASP A 712 -9.71 15.07 3.36
N GLU A 713 -8.88 15.11 4.40
CA GLU A 713 -7.62 15.84 4.45
C GLU A 713 -6.50 14.97 5.06
N TYR A 714 -5.26 15.34 4.74
CA TYR A 714 -4.10 14.55 5.09
C TYR A 714 -2.85 15.40 5.23
N MET A 715 -1.88 14.84 5.92
CA MET A 715 -0.55 15.40 6.05
C MET A 715 0.38 14.80 4.97
N LEU A 716 1.20 15.63 4.34
CA LEU A 716 2.41 15.19 3.65
C LEU A 716 3.58 15.41 4.60
N GLY A 717 4.20 14.30 4.99
CA GLY A 717 5.15 14.31 6.10
C GLY A 717 4.53 14.94 7.35
N SER A 718 5.33 15.72 8.07
CA SER A 718 4.87 16.48 9.25
C SER A 718 4.63 17.97 8.96
N ALA A 719 4.77 18.43 7.70
CA ALA A 719 4.88 19.85 7.40
C ALA A 719 3.70 20.44 6.63
N LEU A 720 3.04 19.70 5.74
CA LEU A 720 1.97 20.23 4.90
C LEU A 720 0.67 19.48 5.16
N LEU A 721 -0.40 20.19 5.51
CA LEU A 721 -1.77 19.70 5.51
C LEU A 721 -2.41 20.05 4.18
N VAL A 722 -3.08 19.07 3.56
CA VAL A 722 -3.73 19.20 2.26
C VAL A 722 -5.19 18.79 2.40
N HIS A 723 -6.11 19.65 1.95
CA HIS A 723 -7.54 19.38 1.87
C HIS A 723 -8.01 19.62 0.43
N PRO A 724 -7.91 18.63 -0.48
CA PRO A 724 -8.34 18.79 -1.86
C PRO A 724 -9.85 19.09 -1.94
N VAL A 725 -10.26 19.91 -2.90
CA VAL A 725 -11.69 20.15 -3.14
C VAL A 725 -12.27 18.97 -3.93
N THR A 726 -13.13 18.16 -3.29
CA THR A 726 -13.70 16.94 -3.88
C THR A 726 -15.21 17.00 -4.08
N GLU A 727 -15.81 18.19 -4.06
CA GLU A 727 -17.24 18.39 -4.28
C GLU A 727 -17.48 19.37 -5.45
N PRO A 728 -18.49 19.10 -6.31
CA PRO A 728 -18.78 19.95 -7.47
C PRO A 728 -19.26 21.33 -7.03
N LYS A 729 -18.77 22.38 -7.70
CA LYS A 729 -19.16 23.78 -7.50
C LYS A 729 -18.97 24.29 -6.06
N ALA A 730 -18.07 23.66 -5.30
CA ALA A 730 -17.73 24.11 -3.97
C ALA A 730 -17.16 25.53 -4.01
N THR A 731 -17.67 26.41 -3.15
CA THR A 731 -17.20 27.79 -2.97
C THR A 731 -16.55 28.02 -1.61
N VAL A 732 -16.75 27.10 -0.67
CA VAL A 732 -16.16 27.06 0.66
C VAL A 732 -15.94 25.58 1.02
N VAL A 733 -14.83 25.28 1.70
CA VAL A 733 -14.60 23.99 2.36
C VAL A 733 -14.31 24.21 3.84
N ASP A 734 -14.66 23.22 4.67
CA ASP A 734 -14.36 23.20 6.09
C ASP A 734 -13.06 22.40 6.29
N VAL A 735 -11.98 23.08 6.70
CA VAL A 735 -10.66 22.45 6.93
C VAL A 735 -10.43 22.35 8.43
N PHE A 736 -10.07 21.16 8.92
CA PHE A 736 -9.70 21.01 10.32
C PHE A 736 -8.19 21.16 10.49
N LEU A 737 -7.79 22.09 11.35
CA LEU A 737 -6.40 22.40 11.66
C LEU A 737 -6.09 21.84 13.05
N PRO A 738 -5.42 20.68 13.16
CA PRO A 738 -5.15 20.03 14.45
C PRO A 738 -4.04 20.74 15.25
N GLY A 739 -3.82 20.36 16.52
CA GLY A 739 -2.74 20.88 17.35
C GLY A 739 -3.07 22.19 18.06
N SER A 740 -3.59 22.14 19.28
CA SER A 740 -3.93 23.38 20.04
C SER A 740 -2.75 24.32 20.32
N SER A 741 -1.52 23.81 20.30
CA SER A 741 -0.29 24.62 20.43
C SER A 741 0.38 24.95 19.09
N GLU A 742 -0.22 24.53 17.98
CA GLU A 742 0.28 24.71 16.63
C GLU A 742 -0.27 25.99 15.99
N VAL A 743 0.41 26.44 14.95
CA VAL A 743 -0.04 27.50 14.05
C VAL A 743 0.07 26.97 12.63
N TRP A 744 -0.91 27.28 11.79
CA TRP A 744 -0.97 26.83 10.42
C TRP A 744 -0.97 28.03 9.48
N TYR A 745 -0.15 27.99 8.43
CA TYR A 745 -0.03 29.05 7.44
C TYR A 745 -0.58 28.58 6.10
N ASP A 746 -1.53 29.30 5.52
CA ASP A 746 -1.94 29.09 4.14
C ASP A 746 -0.74 29.28 3.21
N SER A 747 -0.46 28.28 2.38
CA SER A 747 0.73 28.22 1.53
C SER A 747 0.78 29.29 0.43
N LYS A 748 -0.36 29.90 0.07
CA LYS A 748 -0.45 30.92 -1.00
C LYS A 748 -0.65 32.32 -0.42
N THR A 749 -1.57 32.48 0.52
CA THR A 749 -1.97 33.79 1.07
C THR A 749 -1.17 34.19 2.30
N PHE A 750 -0.50 33.22 2.95
CA PHE A 750 0.22 33.38 4.22
C PHE A 750 -0.67 33.84 5.39
N ALA A 751 -1.99 33.78 5.23
CA ALA A 751 -2.93 33.86 6.34
C ALA A 751 -2.64 32.72 7.32
N HIS A 752 -2.93 32.93 8.60
CA HIS A 752 -2.63 31.92 9.63
C HIS A 752 -3.73 31.80 10.67
N TRP A 753 -3.79 30.61 11.26
CA TRP A 753 -4.73 30.24 12.30
C TRP A 753 -4.01 29.43 13.39
N GLU A 754 -4.51 29.53 14.62
CA GLU A 754 -4.17 28.60 15.69
C GLU A 754 -4.82 27.24 15.40
N GLY A 755 -4.19 26.14 15.81
CA GLY A 755 -4.76 24.80 15.62
C GLY A 755 -5.88 24.47 16.62
N ALA A 756 -6.28 23.20 16.61
CA ALA A 756 -7.49 22.67 17.25
C ALA A 756 -8.78 23.42 16.84
N CYS A 757 -8.91 23.80 15.56
CA CYS A 757 -10.10 24.47 15.06
C CYS A 757 -10.47 24.07 13.62
N THR A 758 -11.75 24.20 13.28
CA THR A 758 -12.23 24.09 11.90
C THR A 758 -12.39 25.48 11.30
N VAL A 759 -11.79 25.70 10.14
CA VAL A 759 -11.81 26.97 9.42
C VAL A 759 -12.57 26.86 8.10
N LYS A 760 -13.39 27.86 7.81
CA LYS A 760 -14.11 27.99 6.53
C LYS A 760 -13.19 28.66 5.52
N ILE A 761 -12.71 27.89 4.56
CA ILE A 761 -11.79 28.36 3.53
C ILE A 761 -12.56 28.62 2.25
N PRO A 762 -12.64 29.89 1.77
CA PRO A 762 -13.18 30.18 0.46
C PRO A 762 -12.34 29.50 -0.62
N VAL A 763 -13.01 28.80 -1.54
CA VAL A 763 -12.35 28.13 -2.66
C VAL A 763 -12.97 28.57 -3.97
N ALA A 764 -12.11 28.83 -4.95
CA ALA A 764 -12.46 28.92 -6.36
C ALA A 764 -11.72 27.81 -7.13
N LEU A 765 -11.93 27.71 -8.44
CA LEU A 765 -11.36 26.63 -9.25
C LEU A 765 -9.82 26.64 -9.26
N ASP A 766 -9.18 27.77 -8.97
CA ASP A 766 -7.72 27.96 -8.84
C ASP A 766 -7.16 27.67 -7.44
N THR A 767 -8.04 27.38 -6.48
CA THR A 767 -7.66 27.22 -5.08
C THR A 767 -7.38 25.75 -4.76
N ILE A 768 -6.22 25.47 -4.19
CA ILE A 768 -5.83 24.19 -3.59
C ILE A 768 -5.57 24.45 -2.10
N PRO A 769 -6.47 24.06 -1.19
CA PRO A 769 -6.27 24.28 0.24
C PRO A 769 -5.06 23.47 0.76
N VAL A 770 -3.97 24.18 1.03
CA VAL A 770 -2.71 23.63 1.53
C VAL A 770 -2.14 24.55 2.60
N PHE A 771 -1.85 23.98 3.76
CA PHE A 771 -1.40 24.70 4.95
C PHE A 771 -0.05 24.15 5.42
N GLN A 772 0.92 25.03 5.59
CA GLN A 772 2.20 24.69 6.19
C GLN A 772 2.11 24.80 7.72
N ARG A 773 2.42 23.71 8.42
CA ARG A 773 2.53 23.68 9.89
C ARG A 773 3.69 24.56 10.35
N GLY A 774 3.45 25.44 11.31
CA GLY A 774 4.48 26.17 12.01
C GLY A 774 5.46 25.22 12.70
N GLY A 775 6.74 25.56 12.70
CA GLY A 775 7.79 24.64 13.15
C GLY A 775 8.46 23.87 12.02
N SER A 776 8.07 24.08 10.75
CA SER A 776 8.59 23.32 9.61
C SER A 776 9.44 24.14 8.64
N VAL A 777 10.39 23.48 7.98
CA VAL A 777 11.11 24.01 6.81
C VAL A 777 10.86 23.09 5.61
N VAL A 778 10.26 23.64 4.55
CA VAL A 778 9.95 22.91 3.31
C VAL A 778 10.89 23.36 2.19
N PRO A 779 11.75 22.47 1.65
CA PRO A 779 12.58 22.78 0.49
C PRO A 779 11.77 22.70 -0.81
N ILE A 780 11.95 23.67 -1.69
CA ILE A 780 11.31 23.75 -2.99
C ILE A 780 12.33 24.00 -4.11
N LYS A 781 11.95 23.72 -5.36
CA LYS A 781 12.65 24.23 -6.56
C LYS A 781 12.07 25.59 -6.92
N THR A 782 12.93 26.59 -7.10
CA THR A 782 12.52 27.95 -7.50
C THR A 782 12.33 28.09 -9.00
N THR A 783 12.96 27.22 -9.79
CA THR A 783 12.81 27.15 -11.25
C THR A 783 12.33 25.78 -11.69
N ILE A 784 11.19 25.76 -12.39
CA ILE A 784 10.56 24.54 -12.91
C ILE A 784 11.00 24.33 -14.36
N GLY A 785 11.53 23.15 -14.65
CA GLY A 785 11.87 22.70 -16.00
C GLY A 785 10.81 21.74 -16.53
N ARG A 786 10.96 21.32 -17.79
CA ARG A 786 10.00 20.45 -18.49
C ARG A 786 9.87 19.01 -17.98
N SER A 787 10.81 18.58 -17.12
CA SER A 787 10.90 17.25 -16.50
C SER A 787 11.86 17.32 -15.31
N THR A 788 11.85 16.33 -14.41
CA THR A 788 12.76 16.27 -13.26
C THR A 788 14.23 16.33 -13.69
N GLY A 789 14.59 15.67 -14.78
CA GLY A 789 15.96 15.66 -15.31
C GLY A 789 16.41 16.99 -15.90
N CYS A 790 15.50 17.91 -16.23
CA CYS A 790 15.82 19.29 -16.59
C CYS A 790 15.99 20.19 -15.36
N MET A 791 15.70 19.69 -14.16
CA MET A 791 15.76 20.43 -12.89
C MET A 791 16.92 20.01 -11.99
N THR A 792 17.81 19.11 -12.45
CA THR A 792 18.94 18.59 -11.68
C THR A 792 19.76 19.71 -11.05
N ASP A 793 20.17 20.70 -11.85
CA ASP A 793 20.99 21.83 -11.41
C ASP A 793 20.17 23.07 -11.02
N SER A 794 18.83 22.98 -11.01
CA SER A 794 17.97 24.11 -10.65
C SER A 794 18.18 24.51 -9.17
N PRO A 795 18.16 25.81 -8.86
CA PRO A 795 18.29 26.30 -7.49
C PRO A 795 17.10 25.91 -6.60
N TYR A 796 17.35 26.02 -5.30
CA TYR A 796 16.40 25.69 -4.24
C TYR A 796 15.92 26.96 -3.52
N GLY A 797 14.70 26.87 -3.01
CA GLY A 797 14.11 27.81 -2.06
C GLY A 797 13.78 27.09 -0.76
N LEU A 798 13.72 27.83 0.35
CA LEU A 798 13.28 27.31 1.65
C LEU A 798 12.07 28.09 2.14
N TRP A 799 10.98 27.39 2.44
CA TRP A 799 9.82 27.94 3.13
C TRP A 799 9.89 27.58 4.62
N VAL A 800 10.20 28.58 5.44
CA VAL A 800 10.41 28.47 6.88
C VAL A 800 9.16 28.98 7.60
N ALA A 801 8.29 28.09 8.03
CA ALA A 801 7.11 28.44 8.82
C ALA A 801 7.47 28.39 10.32
N LEU A 802 7.47 29.53 11.00
CA LEU A 802 7.82 29.59 12.42
C LEU A 802 6.70 29.02 13.30
N SER A 803 7.07 28.25 14.31
CA SER A 803 6.14 27.81 15.36
C SER A 803 5.70 28.99 16.24
N THR A 804 4.75 28.75 17.13
CA THR A 804 4.38 29.68 18.21
C THR A 804 5.58 30.10 19.08
N LYS A 805 6.63 29.27 19.14
CA LYS A 805 7.91 29.52 19.83
C LYS A 805 8.98 30.19 18.97
N GLY A 806 8.68 30.52 17.71
CA GLY A 806 9.62 31.17 16.80
C GLY A 806 10.73 30.26 16.28
N SER A 807 10.49 28.94 16.24
CA SER A 807 11.45 27.92 15.77
C SER A 807 10.92 27.18 14.56
N ALA A 808 11.80 26.59 13.74
CA ALA A 808 11.43 25.69 12.66
C ALA A 808 12.54 24.68 12.35
N VAL A 809 12.17 23.47 11.91
CA VAL A 809 13.11 22.42 11.49
C VAL A 809 12.59 21.75 10.22
N GLY A 810 13.50 21.37 9.34
CA GLY A 810 13.18 20.52 8.20
C GLY A 810 14.42 19.78 7.71
N GLU A 811 14.19 18.76 6.90
CA GLU A 811 15.24 17.94 6.33
C GLU A 811 15.17 17.95 4.81
N PHE A 812 16.33 17.72 4.19
CA PHE A 812 16.48 17.66 2.75
C PHE A 812 17.43 16.53 2.36
N TYR A 813 16.97 15.66 1.46
CA TYR A 813 17.75 14.56 0.90
C TYR A 813 18.00 14.80 -0.60
N LEU A 814 19.23 14.51 -1.05
CA LEU A 814 19.63 14.56 -2.46
C LEU A 814 20.63 13.46 -2.79
N ASP A 815 20.41 12.72 -3.87
CA ASP A 815 21.40 11.86 -4.52
C ASP A 815 21.37 12.11 -6.03
N ASP A 816 21.93 11.21 -6.85
CA ASP A 816 21.87 11.33 -8.31
C ASP A 816 20.47 11.15 -8.91
N GLY A 817 19.48 10.77 -8.11
CA GLY A 817 18.09 10.62 -8.50
C GLY A 817 17.77 9.32 -9.23
N HIS A 818 18.72 8.42 -9.48
CA HIS A 818 18.42 7.19 -10.23
C HIS A 818 19.18 5.92 -9.78
N SER A 819 20.42 6.02 -9.33
CA SER A 819 21.26 4.84 -9.11
C SER A 819 21.25 4.33 -7.66
N PHE A 820 21.85 3.17 -7.42
CA PHE A 820 22.13 2.65 -6.06
C PHE A 820 23.42 3.22 -5.44
N GLN A 821 24.04 4.27 -6.00
CA GLN A 821 25.26 4.85 -5.44
C GLN A 821 25.05 5.44 -4.04
N TYR A 822 23.84 5.92 -3.71
CA TYR A 822 23.50 6.32 -2.34
C TYR A 822 23.68 5.18 -1.34
N LEU A 823 23.36 3.94 -1.75
CA LEU A 823 23.46 2.75 -0.91
C LEU A 823 24.89 2.22 -0.85
N HIS A 824 25.52 1.99 -2.01
CA HIS A 824 26.79 1.30 -2.14
C HIS A 824 28.02 2.19 -1.90
N GLN A 825 27.93 3.47 -2.26
CA GLN A 825 29.05 4.42 -2.19
C GLN A 825 28.79 5.58 -1.23
N LYS A 826 27.62 5.61 -0.59
CA LYS A 826 27.16 6.73 0.26
C LYS A 826 27.16 8.07 -0.49
N GLN A 827 26.88 8.04 -1.80
CA GLN A 827 26.75 9.23 -2.63
C GLN A 827 25.38 9.88 -2.45
N PHE A 828 25.20 10.59 -1.34
CA PHE A 828 24.02 11.41 -1.07
C PHE A 828 24.37 12.61 -0.16
N LEU A 829 23.51 13.62 -0.13
CA LEU A 829 23.48 14.69 0.85
C LEU A 829 22.23 14.52 1.71
N HIS A 830 22.40 14.59 3.02
CA HIS A 830 21.29 14.72 3.97
C HIS A 830 21.54 15.94 4.83
N ARG A 831 20.66 16.94 4.70
CA ARG A 831 20.80 18.27 5.30
C ARG A 831 19.66 18.50 6.28
N LYS A 832 19.98 19.18 7.38
CA LYS A 832 19.02 19.66 8.37
C LYS A 832 19.04 21.18 8.40
N PHE A 833 17.87 21.77 8.17
CA PHE A 833 17.62 23.18 8.36
C PHE A 833 17.04 23.40 9.76
N SER A 834 17.53 24.41 10.48
CA SER A 834 17.05 24.73 11.82
C SER A 834 17.03 26.24 12.03
N PHE A 835 15.85 26.78 12.30
CA PHE A 835 15.63 28.18 12.65
C PHE A 835 15.38 28.30 14.14
N THR A 836 16.16 29.13 14.84
CA THR A 836 15.90 29.49 16.24
C THR A 836 16.52 30.86 16.53
N SER A 837 15.81 31.69 17.30
CA SER A 837 16.32 33.00 17.77
C SER A 837 16.84 33.90 16.65
N GLY A 838 16.14 33.94 15.50
CA GLY A 838 16.53 34.77 14.36
C GLY A 838 17.68 34.21 13.52
N VAL A 839 18.12 32.97 13.75
CA VAL A 839 19.20 32.33 13.01
C VAL A 839 18.69 31.07 12.31
N LEU A 840 18.81 31.03 10.97
CA LEU A 840 18.61 29.82 10.17
C LEU A 840 19.96 29.16 9.92
N ILE A 841 20.08 27.87 10.23
CA ILE A 841 21.30 27.08 10.03
C ILE A 841 21.01 25.94 9.06
N ASN A 842 21.89 25.73 8.08
CA ASN A 842 21.98 24.49 7.31
C ASN A 842 23.17 23.68 7.83
N SER A 843 22.92 22.45 8.26
CA SER A 843 23.94 21.54 8.78
C SER A 843 23.81 20.14 8.20
N CYS A 844 24.91 19.39 8.17
CA CYS A 844 24.91 17.99 7.77
C CYS A 844 24.13 17.13 8.77
N ALA A 845 23.09 16.43 8.32
CA ALA A 845 22.27 15.53 9.12
C ALA A 845 22.87 14.10 9.20
N ASP A 846 23.53 13.66 8.12
CA ASP A 846 24.25 12.39 8.07
C ASP A 846 25.63 12.56 7.42
N LYS A 847 26.68 12.48 8.25
CA LYS A 847 28.09 12.63 7.83
C LYS A 847 28.61 11.47 6.99
N ARG A 848 27.87 10.37 6.87
CA ARG A 848 28.26 9.24 6.00
C ARG A 848 28.09 9.61 4.53
N GLY A 849 27.09 10.44 4.22
CA GLY A 849 26.75 10.87 2.87
C GLY A 849 27.69 11.93 2.33
N HIS A 850 28.23 11.72 1.13
CA HIS A 850 29.02 12.70 0.40
C HIS A 850 28.57 12.75 -1.06
N TYR A 851 27.94 13.85 -1.47
CA TYR A 851 27.54 14.05 -2.87
C TYR A 851 27.85 15.48 -3.34
N PRO A 852 28.71 15.67 -4.36
CA PRO A 852 29.08 16.99 -4.84
C PRO A 852 27.91 17.62 -5.60
N SER A 853 27.32 18.67 -5.04
CA SER A 853 26.26 19.45 -5.69
C SER A 853 26.70 20.88 -5.94
N LYS A 854 26.43 21.39 -7.15
CA LYS A 854 26.59 22.81 -7.49
C LYS A 854 25.35 23.64 -7.17
N CYS A 855 24.26 22.99 -6.76
CA CYS A 855 23.00 23.66 -6.50
C CYS A 855 23.11 24.58 -5.28
N VAL A 856 22.34 25.65 -5.32
CA VAL A 856 22.35 26.70 -4.31
C VAL A 856 20.94 26.98 -3.81
N VAL A 857 20.85 27.47 -2.58
CA VAL A 857 19.68 28.17 -2.06
C VAL A 857 19.79 29.63 -2.48
N GLU A 858 18.76 30.14 -3.14
CA GLU A 858 18.70 31.54 -3.62
C GLU A 858 17.49 32.33 -3.07
N GLN A 859 16.52 31.62 -2.49
CA GLN A 859 15.32 32.19 -1.91
C GLN A 859 15.04 31.58 -0.54
N ILE A 860 14.75 32.42 0.46
CA ILE A 860 14.21 31.96 1.76
C ILE A 860 12.99 32.81 2.07
N LEU A 861 11.85 32.15 2.29
CA LEU A 861 10.62 32.75 2.78
C LEU A 861 10.44 32.36 4.25
N VAL A 862 10.35 33.35 5.15
CA VAL A 862 10.07 33.12 6.57
C VAL A 862 8.67 33.61 6.90
N LEU A 863 7.81 32.73 7.40
CA LEU A 863 6.44 33.02 7.83
C LEU A 863 6.37 33.16 9.35
N GLY A 864 5.59 34.13 9.84
CA GLY A 864 5.40 34.33 11.29
C GLY A 864 6.49 35.14 11.99
N LEU A 865 7.33 35.87 11.24
CA LEU A 865 8.35 36.74 11.82
C LEU A 865 7.70 38.05 12.31
N LYS A 866 7.40 38.14 13.62
CA LYS A 866 6.61 39.24 14.21
C LYS A 866 7.28 40.61 14.18
N LYS A 867 8.61 40.68 14.12
CA LYS A 867 9.37 41.93 14.16
C LYS A 867 10.01 42.20 12.80
N HIS A 868 9.93 43.45 12.36
CA HIS A 868 10.64 43.91 11.17
C HIS A 868 12.16 43.80 11.42
N PRO A 869 12.91 43.09 10.57
CA PRO A 869 14.35 42.97 10.73
C PRO A 869 15.06 44.27 10.36
N SER A 870 16.05 44.64 11.17
CA SER A 870 16.96 45.76 10.94
C SER A 870 18.04 45.42 9.90
N SER A 871 18.51 44.17 9.89
CA SER A 871 19.48 43.66 8.93
C SER A 871 19.40 42.14 8.80
N VAL A 872 19.86 41.62 7.66
CA VAL A 872 20.01 40.18 7.42
C VAL A 872 21.41 39.92 6.86
N THR A 873 22.11 38.96 7.44
CA THR A 873 23.47 38.58 7.02
C THR A 873 23.59 37.07 6.84
N SER A 874 24.28 36.63 5.81
CA SER A 874 24.63 35.23 5.59
C SER A 874 26.10 34.98 5.91
N HIS A 875 26.41 33.79 6.39
CA HIS A 875 27.76 33.33 6.69
C HIS A 875 27.97 31.96 6.05
N SER A 876 28.91 31.90 5.11
CA SER A 876 29.44 30.66 4.53
C SER A 876 30.58 30.07 5.38
N PRO A 877 31.05 28.84 5.10
CA PRO A 877 32.14 28.20 5.85
C PRO A 877 33.45 29.00 5.90
N ASP A 878 33.65 29.93 4.96
CA ASP A 878 34.80 30.84 4.90
C ASP A 878 34.72 31.99 5.94
N GLY A 879 33.64 32.05 6.72
CA GLY A 879 33.46 32.98 7.84
C GLY A 879 33.10 34.42 7.45
N LYS A 880 32.97 34.74 6.15
CA LYS A 880 32.64 36.09 5.70
C LYS A 880 31.15 36.36 5.84
N ALA A 881 30.80 37.40 6.60
CA ALA A 881 29.43 37.90 6.66
C ALA A 881 29.11 38.66 5.36
N GLN A 882 28.02 38.32 4.70
CA GLN A 882 27.52 39.03 3.52
C GLN A 882 26.12 39.56 3.79
N PRO A 883 25.81 40.83 3.48
CA PRO A 883 24.46 41.35 3.60
C PRO A 883 23.53 40.63 2.61
N VAL A 884 22.32 40.32 3.05
CA VAL A 884 21.27 39.67 2.24
C VAL A 884 20.16 40.68 1.97
N ALA A 885 19.74 40.79 0.71
CA ALA A 885 18.60 41.64 0.36
C ALA A 885 17.30 41.02 0.86
N PHE A 886 16.41 41.83 1.42
CA PHE A 886 15.14 41.33 1.95
C PHE A 886 13.98 42.30 1.73
N THR A 887 12.77 41.75 1.71
CA THR A 887 11.51 42.49 1.81
C THR A 887 10.69 41.93 2.96
N TYR A 888 10.01 42.81 3.69
CA TYR A 888 9.18 42.42 4.83
C TYR A 888 7.76 42.97 4.68
N CYS A 889 6.78 42.09 4.86
CA CYS A 889 5.37 42.46 4.88
C CYS A 889 4.84 42.35 6.32
N ALA A 890 4.59 43.49 6.96
CA ALA A 890 4.05 43.51 8.33
C ALA A 890 2.63 42.92 8.43
N LYS A 891 1.81 43.05 7.38
CA LYS A 891 0.44 42.54 7.35
C LYS A 891 0.38 41.02 7.50
N THR A 892 1.30 40.32 6.84
CA THR A 892 1.37 38.85 6.84
C THR A 892 2.50 38.32 7.74
N SER A 893 3.31 39.21 8.34
CA SER A 893 4.51 38.86 9.11
C SER A 893 5.46 37.95 8.32
N THR A 894 5.67 38.28 7.04
CA THR A 894 6.49 37.49 6.12
C THR A 894 7.76 38.23 5.72
N LEU A 895 8.89 37.51 5.74
CA LEU A 895 10.19 37.98 5.30
C LEU A 895 10.62 37.17 4.08
N ASN A 896 10.86 37.84 2.96
CA ASN A 896 11.41 37.21 1.77
C ASN A 896 12.87 37.66 1.61
N LEU A 897 13.77 36.68 1.53
CA LEU A 897 15.20 36.87 1.31
C LEU A 897 15.53 36.45 -0.12
N GLU A 898 16.27 37.31 -0.83
CA GLU A 898 16.63 37.11 -2.22
C GLU A 898 18.06 37.62 -2.50
N LYS A 899 18.55 37.40 -3.71
CA LYS A 899 19.85 37.92 -4.21
C LYS A 899 21.05 37.43 -3.40
N PHE A 900 21.02 36.18 -2.94
CA PHE A 900 22.15 35.48 -2.34
C PHE A 900 22.34 34.11 -2.99
N SER A 901 23.47 33.46 -2.71
CA SER A 901 23.77 32.14 -3.24
C SER A 901 24.50 31.32 -2.19
N LEU A 902 23.81 30.34 -1.61
CA LEU A 902 24.35 29.47 -0.56
C LEU A 902 24.34 28.02 -1.05
N ASN A 903 25.51 27.38 -1.15
CA ASN A 903 25.58 25.99 -1.62
C ASN A 903 24.73 25.06 -0.73
N ILE A 904 23.90 24.22 -1.33
CA ILE A 904 22.95 23.35 -0.61
C ILE A 904 23.67 22.30 0.25
N GLY A 905 24.83 21.82 -0.21
CA GLY A 905 25.65 20.81 0.46
C GLY A 905 26.61 21.36 1.52
N ALA A 906 26.80 22.68 1.59
CA ALA A 906 27.70 23.31 2.56
C ALA A 906 26.97 23.76 3.82
N ASP A 907 27.68 23.78 4.95
CA ASP A 907 27.18 24.38 6.18
C ASP A 907 27.14 25.90 6.03
N TRP A 908 26.04 26.54 6.42
CA TRP A 908 25.91 27.99 6.41
C TRP A 908 24.89 28.43 7.45
N LYS A 909 24.94 29.71 7.81
CA LYS A 909 23.90 30.33 8.64
C LYS A 909 23.44 31.67 8.07
N VAL A 910 22.17 32.00 8.27
CA VAL A 910 21.58 33.31 7.98
C VAL A 910 21.07 33.89 9.29
N GLN A 911 21.56 35.08 9.65
CA GLN A 911 21.20 35.80 10.87
C GLN A 911 20.30 36.99 10.52
N ILE A 912 19.15 37.07 11.18
CA ILE A 912 18.10 38.08 11.03
C ILE A 912 18.04 38.85 12.37
N GLN A 913 18.34 40.15 12.35
CA GLN A 913 18.48 40.99 13.54
C GLN A 913 17.33 41.97 13.72
#